data_AF-A0A225C7Q6-F1
#
_entry.id   AF-A0A225C7Q6-F1
#
_cell.length_a   1.000
_cell.length_b   1.000
_cell.length_c   1.000
_cell.angle_alpha   90.00
_cell.angle_beta   90.00
_cell.angle_gamma   90.00
#
_symmetry.space_group_name_H-M   'P 1'
#
loop_
_entity.id
_entity.type
_entity.pdbx_description
1 polymer ?
#
loop_
_entity_poly.entity_id
_entity_poly.type
_entity_poly.pdbx_seq_one_letter_code
_entity_poly.pdbx_strand_id
1 'polypeptide(L)'
;MTRRLPGRRPAAPEAPTGLEKYDRVAQDTASVVIRRYSTSFGLASRLLGADVRQHIENVYALVRIADEIVDGAAAGAGVDPAHVEDLLDALEQETEDAMLRGYSTNLVVHAFAITARRAGFGAELTAPFFASMRMDLRRMEHTPASFTEYVYGSAEVVGLMCLRAFLVGHATTRPERIRFEEGAKRLGAAFQKVNFLRDLAADHDALGRSYFPGVDVATFSEADKERILDDIDADLRMSGAVIPDLPASSRRAVALAQGLFAELAVRLRDTPASELARTRVRVPDPVKARIALAAATGAEPSGVDGRLVRRSRAPRVHGARPAPAPSARPTPHEPVPSDPEQQESAMTAPTAIVIGGGIAGLASAALLARDGYRVTVVEGRDQVGGRAGSWEKDGFRFDLGPSWYLMPEVFDHFFKLMGTSAAAELDLVRLPGYRVLFEGDPEPIDIRDSREANLDLFESVEPGSRPAMARYLDSAKDVYEVAKRRFLYTTFADYRPLLKRDVVTRTGTLGKLLLTPLETHVARYVKDRRLRQILGYPAVFLGSSPKLAPSMYHLMSHLDLEDGVLYPQGGLITVIDAIERVARAEGVEIRTGAPVARILTEPTKAGKARARGAQITTEAGTETLDADVVVSTADLHHTETELLPEAFRTYPQAYWDKATAGPGAVLVYLGVRGELPELHHHTLLFTEDWDENFSRIFPPKGGTTSVPDPASIYVCKPSATDGSVAPEGHENVFILVPIPADPTIGRGGIDGAGDARVEEIADRAIQQISDWAGIPDLADRIVLRRTSGPGDFAADLHSWKGTILGPAHTLSQSAMFRAGNTSKRVDGLHYAGGSTIPGIGLPMCLISAEILVKRLRGDTSTGPGAEPLVRTVGRPVV
;
A
#
# COMPACT_ATOMS: atom_id res chain seq x y z
N MET A 1 15.27 -17.74 63.96
CA MET A 1 16.04 -16.52 63.61
C MET A 1 16.85 -16.80 62.35
N THR A 2 16.36 -16.37 61.19
CA THR A 2 17.14 -16.29 59.94
C THR A 2 16.46 -15.25 59.05
N ARG A 3 17.03 -14.04 59.03
CA ARG A 3 16.56 -12.88 58.26
C ARG A 3 16.88 -13.12 56.78
N ARG A 4 15.87 -13.21 55.91
CA ARG A 4 16.07 -13.11 54.45
C ARG A 4 16.19 -11.63 54.05
N LEU A 5 17.27 -11.28 53.36
CA LEU A 5 17.49 -9.97 52.75
C LEU A 5 16.57 -9.80 51.52
N PRO A 6 16.06 -8.59 51.25
CA PRO A 6 15.25 -8.33 50.06
C PRO A 6 16.15 -8.26 48.81
N GLY A 7 15.72 -8.91 47.73
CA GLY A 7 16.44 -8.96 46.46
C GLY A 7 16.57 -7.59 45.79
N ARG A 8 17.76 -7.31 45.24
CA ARG A 8 18.04 -6.16 44.37
C ARG A 8 17.14 -6.22 43.13
N ARG A 9 16.41 -5.13 42.85
CA ARG A 9 15.84 -4.86 41.52
C ARG A 9 16.99 -4.75 40.50
N PRO A 10 16.83 -5.27 39.26
CA PRO A 10 17.82 -5.01 38.20
C PRO A 10 17.90 -3.50 37.93
N ALA A 11 19.12 -2.99 37.77
CA ALA A 11 19.38 -1.59 37.43
C ALA A 11 18.76 -1.25 36.06
N ALA A 12 18.24 -0.03 35.92
CA ALA A 12 17.78 0.49 34.64
C ALA A 12 18.94 0.48 33.61
N PRO A 13 18.69 0.19 32.33
CA PRO A 13 19.73 0.23 31.31
C PRO A 13 20.32 1.65 31.22
N GLU A 14 21.66 1.75 31.25
CA GLU A 14 22.39 3.01 31.10
C GLU A 14 22.07 3.66 29.73
N ALA A 15 22.05 4.99 29.70
CA ALA A 15 21.78 5.73 28.47
C ALA A 15 22.89 5.47 27.43
N PRO A 16 22.54 5.28 26.14
CA PRO A 16 23.52 4.98 25.11
C PRO A 16 24.53 6.12 24.96
N THR A 17 25.79 5.74 24.86
CA THR A 17 26.94 6.63 24.61
C THR A 17 26.80 7.36 23.28
N GLY A 18 27.56 8.45 23.09
CA GLY A 18 27.58 9.19 21.83
C GLY A 18 28.01 8.33 20.64
N LEU A 19 28.96 7.41 20.86
CA LEU A 19 29.41 6.47 19.83
C LEU A 19 28.31 5.46 19.46
N GLU A 20 27.61 4.87 20.44
CA GLU A 20 26.52 3.91 20.14
C GLU A 20 25.38 4.55 19.34
N LYS A 21 25.08 5.83 19.57
CA LYS A 21 24.12 6.58 18.74
C LYS A 21 24.65 6.76 17.32
N TYR A 22 25.93 7.10 17.18
CA TYR A 22 26.58 7.29 15.88
C TYR A 22 26.67 5.98 15.08
N ASP A 23 27.08 4.88 15.72
CA ASP A 23 27.11 3.53 15.15
C ASP A 23 25.74 3.15 14.58
N ARG A 24 24.67 3.42 15.33
CA ARG A 24 23.30 3.13 14.91
C ARG A 24 22.88 3.96 13.70
N VAL A 25 23.17 5.26 13.69
CA VAL A 25 22.88 6.14 12.54
C VAL A 25 23.63 5.68 11.30
N ALA A 26 24.90 5.30 11.44
CA ALA A 26 25.72 4.79 10.34
C ALA A 26 25.16 3.49 9.76
N GLN A 27 24.79 2.55 10.62
CA GLN A 27 24.15 1.28 10.23
C GLN A 27 22.80 1.50 9.53
N ASP A 28 21.94 2.38 10.07
CA ASP A 28 20.67 2.73 9.45
C ASP A 28 20.87 3.39 8.07
N THR A 29 21.92 4.21 7.93
CA THR A 29 22.31 4.84 6.67
C THR A 29 22.71 3.79 5.64
N ALA A 30 23.55 2.81 5.99
CA ALA A 30 23.91 1.71 5.11
C ALA A 30 22.68 0.91 4.67
N SER A 31 21.73 0.64 5.58
CA SER A 31 20.45 0.00 5.25
C SER A 31 19.61 0.83 4.27
N VAL A 32 19.63 2.17 4.37
CA VAL A 32 18.94 3.05 3.40
C VAL A 32 19.55 2.93 2.02
N VAL A 33 20.89 2.97 1.89
CA VAL A 33 21.60 2.82 0.61
C VAL A 33 21.12 1.54 -0.08
N ILE A 34 21.19 0.40 0.61
CA ILE A 34 20.80 -0.88 0.00
C ILE A 34 19.32 -0.96 -0.37
N ARG A 35 18.43 -0.44 0.48
CA ARG A 35 16.98 -0.41 0.17
C ARG A 35 16.64 0.43 -1.04
N ARG A 36 17.41 1.49 -1.33
CA ARG A 36 17.19 2.39 -2.46
C ARG A 36 17.82 1.88 -3.75
N TYR A 37 19.01 1.27 -3.66
CA TYR A 37 19.77 0.82 -4.82
C TYR A 37 19.46 -0.63 -5.25
N SER A 38 18.84 -1.46 -4.41
CA SER A 38 18.60 -2.88 -4.76
C SER A 38 17.21 -3.42 -4.42
N THR A 39 16.45 -3.79 -5.46
CA THR A 39 15.13 -4.42 -5.34
C THR A 39 15.19 -5.93 -5.08
N SER A 40 16.18 -6.63 -5.66
CA SER A 40 16.32 -8.09 -5.52
C SER A 40 16.98 -8.50 -4.21
N PHE A 41 17.91 -7.68 -3.70
CA PHE A 41 18.62 -7.95 -2.45
C PHE A 41 17.74 -7.75 -1.21
N GLY A 42 16.80 -6.80 -1.26
CA GLY A 42 15.88 -6.52 -0.15
C GLY A 42 14.93 -7.67 0.21
N LEU A 43 14.70 -8.63 -0.69
CA LEU A 43 13.93 -9.85 -0.39
C LEU A 43 14.82 -10.94 0.24
N ALA A 44 16.05 -11.10 -0.25
CA ALA A 44 17.00 -12.10 0.24
C ALA A 44 17.60 -11.73 1.62
N SER A 45 17.84 -10.43 1.87
CA SER A 45 18.37 -9.96 3.16
C SER A 45 17.40 -10.21 4.32
N ARG A 46 16.09 -10.30 4.06
CA ARG A 46 15.06 -10.65 5.05
C ARG A 46 15.16 -12.08 5.56
N LEU A 47 15.82 -12.98 4.81
CA LEU A 47 16.09 -14.35 5.25
C LEU A 47 17.36 -14.47 6.11
N LEU A 48 18.18 -13.41 6.20
CA LEU A 48 19.30 -13.34 7.12
C LEU A 48 18.80 -13.08 8.55
N GLY A 49 19.47 -13.67 9.54
CA GLY A 49 19.33 -13.28 10.95
C GLY A 49 19.65 -11.80 11.15
N ALA A 50 19.04 -11.15 12.14
CA ALA A 50 19.09 -9.68 12.31
C ALA A 50 20.54 -9.13 12.35
N ASP A 51 21.40 -9.74 13.15
CA ASP A 51 22.80 -9.30 13.30
C ASP A 51 23.60 -9.48 11.99
N VAL A 52 23.41 -10.63 11.33
CA VAL A 52 24.05 -10.93 10.05
C VAL A 52 23.55 -9.98 8.96
N ARG A 53 22.26 -9.67 8.94
CA ARG A 53 21.64 -8.77 7.97
C ARG A 53 22.30 -7.40 7.99
N GLN A 54 22.48 -6.83 9.18
CA GLN A 54 23.11 -5.51 9.31
C GLN A 54 24.55 -5.54 8.78
N HIS A 55 25.32 -6.58 9.11
CA HIS A 55 26.69 -6.71 8.60
C HIS A 55 26.75 -6.76 7.08
N ILE A 56 25.82 -7.49 6.47
CA ILE A 56 25.72 -7.62 5.03
C ILE A 56 25.27 -6.31 4.38
N GLU A 57 24.32 -5.58 4.96
CA GLU A 57 23.92 -4.26 4.46
C GLU A 57 25.09 -3.26 4.51
N ASN A 58 25.91 -3.29 5.57
CA ASN A 58 27.10 -2.45 5.68
C ASN A 58 28.15 -2.76 4.59
N VAL A 59 28.41 -4.05 4.32
CA VAL A 59 29.36 -4.47 3.26
C VAL A 59 28.89 -3.99 1.89
N TYR A 60 27.65 -4.31 1.53
CA TYR A 60 27.14 -3.94 0.22
C TYR A 60 26.97 -2.44 0.04
N ALA A 61 26.75 -1.67 1.11
CA ALA A 61 26.62 -0.21 1.00
C ALA A 61 27.94 0.44 0.56
N LEU A 62 29.08 -0.01 1.11
CA LEU A 62 30.40 0.44 0.64
C LEU A 62 30.63 0.04 -0.82
N VAL A 63 30.36 -1.23 -1.15
CA VAL A 63 30.52 -1.74 -2.52
C VAL A 63 29.70 -0.90 -3.50
N ARG A 64 28.46 -0.53 -3.13
CA ARG A 64 27.61 0.29 -3.99
C ARG A 64 28.15 1.71 -4.17
N ILE A 65 28.70 2.33 -3.12
CA ILE A 65 29.29 3.67 -3.26
C ILE A 65 30.52 3.63 -4.18
N ALA A 66 31.39 2.62 -4.04
CA ALA A 66 32.53 2.47 -4.92
C ALA A 66 32.11 2.30 -6.40
N ASP A 67 31.08 1.47 -6.64
CA ASP A 67 30.48 1.29 -7.98
C ASP A 67 29.87 2.59 -8.53
N GLU A 68 29.21 3.42 -7.70
CA GLU A 68 28.69 4.73 -8.11
C GLU A 68 29.78 5.76 -8.44
N ILE A 69 30.95 5.65 -7.80
CA ILE A 69 32.11 6.47 -8.13
C ILE A 69 32.65 6.09 -9.50
N VAL A 70 32.76 4.78 -9.78
CA VAL A 70 33.37 4.28 -11.03
C VAL A 70 32.42 4.41 -12.23
N ASP A 71 31.16 3.96 -12.09
CA ASP A 71 30.25 3.74 -13.23
C ASP A 71 28.90 4.49 -13.12
N GLY A 72 28.68 5.27 -12.05
CA GLY A 72 27.36 5.84 -11.73
C GLY A 72 27.33 7.36 -11.58
N ALA A 73 27.03 7.81 -10.36
CA ALA A 73 26.77 9.19 -10.01
C ALA A 73 27.90 10.18 -10.34
N ALA A 74 29.18 9.76 -10.30
CA ALA A 74 30.30 10.66 -10.58
C ALA A 74 30.27 11.22 -12.00
N ALA A 75 30.03 10.35 -12.99
CA ALA A 75 29.86 10.75 -14.38
C ALA A 75 28.62 11.65 -14.57
N GLY A 76 27.51 11.30 -13.92
CA GLY A 76 26.27 12.10 -13.95
C GLY A 76 26.42 13.48 -13.30
N ALA A 77 27.35 13.63 -12.36
CA ALA A 77 27.68 14.90 -11.71
C ALA A 77 28.73 15.73 -12.48
N GLY A 78 29.24 15.22 -13.61
CA GLY A 78 30.24 15.90 -14.43
C GLY A 78 31.65 15.90 -13.82
N VAL A 79 31.96 14.93 -12.95
CA VAL A 79 33.33 14.75 -12.44
C VAL A 79 34.23 14.33 -13.60
N ASP A 80 35.36 15.02 -13.76
CA ASP A 80 36.35 14.69 -14.77
C ASP A 80 36.87 13.26 -14.53
N PRO A 81 36.93 12.38 -15.55
CA PRO A 81 37.49 11.04 -15.44
C PRO A 81 38.86 10.98 -14.75
N ALA A 82 39.70 12.01 -14.91
CA ALA A 82 40.99 12.09 -14.24
C ALA A 82 40.90 12.18 -12.70
N HIS A 83 39.79 12.71 -12.17
CA HIS A 83 39.54 12.88 -10.73
C HIS A 83 38.66 11.78 -10.13
N VAL A 84 38.11 10.88 -10.96
CA VAL A 84 37.33 9.72 -10.47
C VAL A 84 38.23 8.74 -9.72
N GLU A 85 39.46 8.55 -10.20
CA GLU A 85 40.46 7.73 -9.53
C GLU A 85 40.84 8.31 -8.15
N ASP A 86 41.02 9.63 -8.05
CA ASP A 86 41.29 10.31 -6.77
C ASP A 86 40.18 10.11 -5.72
N LEU A 87 38.91 10.12 -6.17
CA LEU A 87 37.77 9.86 -5.28
C LEU A 87 37.76 8.42 -4.76
N LEU A 88 38.15 7.47 -5.61
CA LEU A 88 38.24 6.06 -5.25
C LEU A 88 39.41 5.82 -4.29
N ASP A 89 40.56 6.44 -4.53
CA ASP A 89 41.74 6.43 -3.65
C ASP A 89 41.41 7.01 -2.27
N ALA A 90 40.69 8.13 -2.24
CA ALA A 90 40.25 8.75 -0.98
C ALA A 90 39.27 7.85 -0.21
N LEU A 91 38.34 7.19 -0.91
CA LEU A 91 37.40 6.26 -0.28
C LEU A 91 38.11 5.01 0.27
N GLU A 92 39.09 4.46 -0.45
CA GLU A 92 39.91 3.34 0.03
C GLU A 92 40.68 3.73 1.29
N GLN A 93 41.41 4.84 1.25
CA GLN A 93 42.20 5.32 2.39
C GLN A 93 41.30 5.56 3.62
N GLU A 94 40.16 6.24 3.45
CA GLU A 94 39.23 6.46 4.56
C GLU A 94 38.68 5.14 5.12
N THR A 95 38.40 4.17 4.24
CA THR A 95 37.90 2.84 4.64
C THR A 95 38.93 2.10 5.48
N GLU A 96 40.18 2.04 5.04
CA GLU A 96 41.24 1.34 5.76
C GLU A 96 41.58 2.02 7.09
N ASP A 97 41.64 3.36 7.11
CA ASP A 97 41.82 4.12 8.33
C ASP A 97 40.68 3.89 9.32
N ALA A 98 39.43 3.86 8.85
CA ALA A 98 38.26 3.62 9.68
C ALA A 98 38.26 2.21 10.28
N MET A 99 38.68 1.19 9.52
CA MET A 99 38.82 -0.17 10.04
C MET A 99 39.84 -0.25 11.18
N LEU A 100 40.95 0.49 11.08
CA LEU A 100 41.99 0.52 12.12
C LEU A 100 41.57 1.33 13.35
N ARG A 101 41.08 2.55 13.15
CA ARG A 101 40.79 3.49 14.24
C ARG A 101 39.39 3.35 14.85
N GLY A 102 38.48 2.68 14.15
CA GLY A 102 37.10 2.44 14.59
C GLY A 102 36.15 3.63 14.42
N TYR A 103 36.50 4.63 13.60
CA TYR A 103 35.70 5.84 13.41
C TYR A 103 35.84 6.41 12.00
N SER A 104 34.78 6.97 11.43
CA SER A 104 34.82 7.77 10.20
C SER A 104 33.66 8.74 10.19
N THR A 105 33.89 9.92 9.62
CA THR A 105 32.87 10.94 9.38
C THR A 105 31.94 10.58 8.22
N ASN A 106 32.39 9.70 7.32
CA ASN A 106 31.55 9.07 6.31
C ASN A 106 30.77 7.91 6.94
N LEU A 107 29.46 8.09 7.07
CA LEU A 107 28.58 7.15 7.76
C LEU A 107 28.58 5.74 7.14
N VAL A 108 28.75 5.62 5.82
CA VAL A 108 28.79 4.31 5.17
C VAL A 108 30.14 3.61 5.42
N VAL A 109 31.24 4.35 5.34
CA VAL A 109 32.57 3.85 5.71
C VAL A 109 32.61 3.44 7.19
N HIS A 110 32.00 4.24 8.07
CA HIS A 110 31.89 3.92 9.48
C HIS A 110 31.10 2.62 9.72
N ALA A 111 29.95 2.45 9.06
CA ALA A 111 29.16 1.23 9.14
C ALA A 111 29.94 -0.01 8.65
N PHE A 112 30.69 0.14 7.55
CA PHE A 112 31.58 -0.90 7.04
C PHE A 112 32.66 -1.27 8.06
N ALA A 113 33.33 -0.28 8.64
CA ALA A 113 34.37 -0.49 9.65
C ALA A 113 33.87 -1.23 10.89
N ILE A 114 32.63 -0.97 11.35
CA ILE A 114 31.99 -1.74 12.43
C ILE A 114 31.94 -3.23 12.06
N THR A 115 31.51 -3.55 10.84
CA THR A 115 31.44 -4.94 10.36
C THR A 115 32.83 -5.56 10.22
N ALA A 116 33.77 -4.88 9.57
CA ALA A 116 35.12 -5.39 9.34
C ALA A 116 35.85 -5.74 10.64
N ARG A 117 35.76 -4.86 11.65
CA ARG A 117 36.33 -5.08 12.98
C ARG A 117 35.68 -6.24 13.72
N ARG A 118 34.35 -6.38 13.60
CA ARG A 118 33.60 -7.45 14.25
C ARG A 118 33.79 -8.81 13.57
N ALA A 119 33.94 -8.82 12.25
CA ALA A 119 34.12 -10.02 11.42
C ALA A 119 35.59 -10.43 11.26
N GLY A 120 36.54 -9.55 11.58
CA GLY A 120 37.97 -9.82 11.56
C GLY A 120 38.54 -9.93 10.14
N PHE A 121 38.33 -8.89 9.33
CA PHE A 121 39.01 -8.71 8.04
C PHE A 121 39.46 -7.24 7.86
N GLY A 122 40.44 -7.01 6.99
CA GLY A 122 41.00 -5.70 6.71
C GLY A 122 41.47 -5.53 5.25
N ALA A 123 42.61 -4.83 5.09
CA ALA A 123 43.22 -4.50 3.80
C ALA A 123 43.41 -5.69 2.87
N GLU A 124 43.59 -6.90 3.42
CA GLU A 124 43.72 -8.12 2.63
C GLU A 124 42.48 -8.46 1.77
N LEU A 125 41.30 -7.90 2.10
CA LEU A 125 40.08 -8.01 1.31
C LEU A 125 39.66 -6.68 0.67
N THR A 126 39.94 -5.52 1.28
CA THR A 126 39.56 -4.21 0.68
C THR A 126 40.50 -3.78 -0.44
N ALA A 127 41.81 -3.96 -0.31
CA ALA A 127 42.75 -3.53 -1.34
C ALA A 127 42.53 -4.25 -2.70
N PRO A 128 42.32 -5.59 -2.75
CA PRO A 128 41.94 -6.23 -4.01
C PRO A 128 40.61 -5.74 -4.57
N PHE A 129 39.64 -5.39 -3.71
CA PHE A 129 38.36 -4.83 -4.14
C PHE A 129 38.55 -3.48 -4.83
N PHE A 130 39.22 -2.52 -4.19
CA PHE A 130 39.48 -1.21 -4.79
C PHE A 130 40.43 -1.30 -6.00
N ALA A 131 41.36 -2.26 -6.02
CA ALA A 131 42.16 -2.54 -7.21
C ALA A 131 41.29 -2.96 -8.41
N SER A 132 40.27 -3.80 -8.21
CA SER A 132 39.34 -4.18 -9.28
C SER A 132 38.51 -2.99 -9.78
N MET A 133 38.05 -2.11 -8.88
CA MET A 133 37.34 -0.88 -9.23
C MET A 133 38.21 0.08 -10.07
N ARG A 134 39.53 0.16 -9.79
CA ARG A 134 40.48 0.90 -10.65
C ARG A 134 40.70 0.24 -12.00
N MET A 135 40.59 -1.09 -12.10
CA MET A 135 40.69 -1.77 -13.39
C MET A 135 39.55 -1.36 -14.32
N ASP A 136 38.34 -1.17 -13.79
CA ASP A 136 37.18 -0.66 -14.56
C ASP A 136 37.41 0.76 -15.12
N LEU A 137 38.21 1.60 -14.45
CA LEU A 137 38.61 2.92 -14.96
C LEU A 137 39.68 2.86 -16.06
N ARG A 138 40.57 1.85 -16.01
CA ARG A 138 41.82 1.83 -16.79
C ARG A 138 41.80 0.83 -17.95
N ARG A 139 40.93 -0.18 -17.93
CA ARG A 139 40.97 -1.32 -18.85
C ARG A 139 39.60 -1.61 -19.45
N MET A 140 39.59 -1.76 -20.77
CA MET A 140 38.40 -2.11 -21.54
C MET A 140 38.34 -3.60 -21.88
N GLU A 141 39.48 -4.30 -21.89
CA GLU A 141 39.61 -5.71 -22.22
C GLU A 141 40.51 -6.43 -21.22
N HIS A 142 40.20 -7.69 -20.90
CA HIS A 142 40.97 -8.51 -19.97
C HIS A 142 41.68 -9.69 -20.66
N THR A 143 42.96 -9.87 -20.33
CA THR A 143 43.67 -11.15 -20.51
C THR A 143 43.21 -12.16 -19.46
N PRO A 144 43.43 -13.49 -19.64
CA PRO A 144 43.08 -14.50 -18.64
C PRO A 144 43.62 -14.22 -17.23
N ALA A 145 44.86 -13.73 -17.13
CA ALA A 145 45.48 -13.37 -15.86
C ALA A 145 44.76 -12.17 -15.21
N SER A 146 44.53 -11.11 -15.97
CA SER A 146 43.84 -9.92 -15.46
C SER A 146 42.35 -10.14 -15.19
N PHE A 147 41.70 -11.06 -15.89
CA PHE A 147 40.30 -11.43 -15.61
C PHE A 147 40.19 -12.19 -14.29
N THR A 148 41.15 -13.07 -14.01
CA THR A 148 41.21 -13.79 -12.72
C THR A 148 41.40 -12.80 -11.56
N GLU A 149 42.34 -11.86 -11.71
CA GLU A 149 42.56 -10.79 -10.72
C GLU A 149 41.32 -9.91 -10.54
N TYR A 150 40.65 -9.55 -11.64
CA TYR A 150 39.42 -8.77 -11.61
C TYR A 150 38.29 -9.49 -10.87
N VAL A 151 38.01 -10.75 -11.20
CA VAL A 151 36.93 -11.54 -10.56
C VAL A 151 37.22 -11.74 -9.07
N TYR A 152 38.50 -11.97 -8.73
CA TYR A 152 38.92 -12.05 -7.34
C TYR A 152 38.57 -10.77 -6.56
N GLY A 153 38.95 -9.60 -7.07
CA GLY A 153 38.71 -8.31 -6.41
C GLY A 153 37.26 -7.84 -6.46
N SER A 154 36.55 -8.03 -7.57
CA SER A 154 35.19 -7.48 -7.73
C SER A 154 34.12 -8.30 -7.00
N ALA A 155 34.32 -9.61 -6.84
CA ALA A 155 33.27 -10.50 -6.33
C ALA A 155 33.74 -11.53 -5.30
N GLU A 156 34.91 -12.16 -5.48
CA GLU A 156 35.34 -13.20 -4.53
C GLU A 156 35.64 -12.62 -3.15
N VAL A 157 36.37 -11.49 -3.06
CA VAL A 157 36.65 -10.83 -1.77
C VAL A 157 35.38 -10.32 -1.09
N VAL A 158 34.37 -9.86 -1.84
CA VAL A 158 33.06 -9.49 -1.28
C VAL A 158 32.36 -10.72 -0.70
N GLY A 159 32.43 -11.86 -1.39
CA GLY A 159 31.97 -13.16 -0.89
C GLY A 159 32.68 -13.57 0.40
N LEU A 160 34.00 -13.35 0.48
CA LEU A 160 34.79 -13.59 1.69
C LEU A 160 34.40 -12.66 2.84
N MET A 161 34.20 -11.36 2.59
CA MET A 161 33.72 -10.41 3.61
C MET A 161 32.36 -10.86 4.18
N CYS A 162 31.44 -11.28 3.30
CA CYS A 162 30.13 -11.80 3.69
C CYS A 162 30.26 -13.09 4.51
N LEU A 163 31.13 -14.01 4.10
CA LEU A 163 31.40 -15.24 4.85
C LEU A 163 31.94 -14.93 6.24
N ARG A 164 32.89 -13.99 6.37
CA ARG A 164 33.43 -13.58 7.69
C ARG A 164 32.32 -13.02 8.57
N ALA A 165 31.40 -12.23 8.02
CA ALA A 165 30.21 -11.75 8.74
C ALA A 165 29.26 -12.89 9.14
N PHE A 166 29.06 -13.90 8.29
CA PHE A 166 28.22 -15.07 8.61
C PHE A 166 28.74 -15.88 9.78
N LEU A 167 30.07 -15.95 9.92
CA LEU A 167 30.75 -16.75 10.94
C LEU A 167 30.99 -16.00 12.26
N VAL A 168 30.57 -14.72 12.38
CA VAL A 168 30.65 -13.98 13.65
C VAL A 168 29.90 -14.75 14.73
N GLY A 169 30.57 -15.02 15.85
CA GLY A 169 30.01 -15.78 16.98
C GLY A 169 29.86 -17.29 16.75
N HIS A 170 30.37 -17.84 15.64
CA HIS A 170 30.33 -19.27 15.34
C HIS A 170 31.74 -19.88 15.37
N ALA A 171 31.93 -20.96 16.14
CA ALA A 171 33.18 -21.70 16.15
C ALA A 171 33.31 -22.55 14.89
N THR A 172 34.42 -22.39 14.14
CA THR A 172 34.73 -23.18 12.94
C THR A 172 36.12 -23.77 13.07
N THR A 173 36.28 -25.05 12.73
CA THR A 173 37.60 -25.67 12.61
C THR A 173 38.36 -25.12 11.38
N ARG A 174 39.69 -25.26 11.37
CA ARG A 174 40.52 -24.81 10.24
C ARG A 174 40.12 -25.48 8.90
N PRO A 175 39.86 -26.80 8.83
CA PRO A 175 39.38 -27.42 7.59
C PRO A 175 38.02 -26.90 7.12
N GLU A 176 37.07 -26.67 8.03
CA GLU A 176 35.75 -26.12 7.68
C GLU A 176 35.86 -24.71 7.13
N ARG A 177 36.70 -23.87 7.76
CA ARG A 177 36.93 -22.50 7.30
C ARG A 177 37.52 -22.45 5.88
N ILE A 178 38.53 -23.29 5.58
CA ILE A 178 39.12 -23.37 4.24
C ILE A 178 38.06 -23.76 3.21
N ARG A 179 37.23 -24.75 3.53
CA ARG A 179 36.15 -25.20 2.65
C ARG A 179 35.09 -24.11 2.43
N PHE A 180 34.71 -23.39 3.48
CA PHE A 180 33.77 -22.27 3.36
C PHE A 180 34.34 -21.11 2.55
N GLU A 181 35.62 -20.77 2.74
CA GLU A 181 36.30 -19.73 1.97
C GLU A 181 36.34 -20.09 0.48
N GLU A 182 36.67 -21.34 0.15
CA GLU A 182 36.60 -21.82 -1.24
C GLU A 182 35.17 -21.72 -1.80
N GLY A 183 34.16 -22.18 -1.04
CA GLY A 183 32.77 -22.07 -1.48
C GLY A 183 32.28 -20.64 -1.68
N ALA A 184 32.70 -19.70 -0.83
CA ALA A 184 32.35 -18.29 -0.94
C ALA A 184 33.01 -17.62 -2.16
N LYS A 185 34.29 -17.94 -2.43
CA LYS A 185 34.99 -17.49 -3.64
C LYS A 185 34.28 -17.98 -4.90
N ARG A 186 34.00 -19.28 -4.97
CA ARG A 186 33.27 -19.90 -6.09
C ARG A 186 31.90 -19.28 -6.32
N LEU A 187 31.16 -19.01 -5.24
CA LEU A 187 29.84 -18.35 -5.36
C LEU A 187 29.96 -16.93 -5.91
N GLY A 188 30.93 -16.15 -5.41
CA GLY A 188 31.23 -14.80 -5.92
C GLY A 188 31.62 -14.81 -7.39
N ALA A 189 32.54 -15.68 -7.78
CA ALA A 189 32.98 -15.85 -9.17
C ALA A 189 31.82 -16.22 -10.11
N ALA A 190 30.96 -17.17 -9.69
CA ALA A 190 29.76 -17.51 -10.45
C ALA A 190 28.83 -16.31 -10.63
N PHE A 191 28.58 -15.53 -9.58
CA PHE A 191 27.69 -14.37 -9.65
C PHE A 191 28.22 -13.32 -10.62
N GLN A 192 29.52 -13.04 -10.57
CA GLN A 192 30.15 -12.07 -11.46
C GLN A 192 30.09 -12.52 -12.92
N LYS A 193 30.47 -13.77 -13.20
CA LYS A 193 30.41 -14.34 -14.55
C LYS A 193 28.98 -14.38 -15.11
N VAL A 194 27.99 -14.71 -14.28
CA VAL A 194 26.57 -14.67 -14.70
C VAL A 194 26.11 -13.24 -14.98
N ASN A 195 26.50 -12.27 -14.16
CA ASN A 195 26.16 -10.86 -14.40
C ASN A 195 26.75 -10.38 -15.73
N PHE A 196 28.03 -10.63 -15.98
CA PHE A 196 28.68 -10.31 -17.26
C PHE A 196 28.02 -10.96 -18.45
N LEU A 197 27.68 -12.25 -18.36
CA LEU A 197 27.08 -12.96 -19.49
C LEU A 197 25.64 -12.49 -19.76
N ARG A 198 24.88 -12.15 -18.71
CA ARG A 198 23.53 -11.61 -18.84
C ARG A 198 23.52 -10.19 -19.39
N ASP A 199 24.51 -9.39 -19.01
CA ASP A 199 24.59 -7.96 -19.27
C ASP A 199 25.54 -7.65 -20.46
N LEU A 200 26.01 -8.69 -21.17
CA LEU A 200 27.01 -8.67 -22.25
C LEU A 200 26.77 -7.58 -23.32
N ALA A 201 25.53 -7.43 -23.78
CA ALA A 201 25.17 -6.40 -24.76
C ALA A 201 25.23 -4.97 -24.18
N ALA A 202 24.74 -4.80 -22.95
CA ALA A 202 24.66 -3.50 -22.31
C ALA A 202 26.04 -2.98 -21.90
N ASP A 203 26.91 -3.86 -21.40
CA ASP A 203 28.26 -3.50 -20.97
C ASP A 203 29.16 -3.15 -22.17
N HIS A 204 28.94 -3.80 -23.32
CA HIS A 204 29.64 -3.45 -24.56
C HIS A 204 29.14 -2.13 -25.16
N ASP A 205 27.82 -1.97 -25.31
CA ASP A 205 27.24 -0.81 -26.01
C ASP A 205 27.36 0.49 -25.19
N ALA A 206 27.25 0.42 -23.87
CA ALA A 206 27.24 1.61 -23.00
C ALA A 206 28.62 1.94 -22.43
N LEU A 207 29.42 0.92 -22.10
CA LEU A 207 30.70 1.08 -21.40
C LEU A 207 31.90 0.67 -22.24
N GLY A 208 31.72 0.05 -23.41
CA GLY A 208 32.80 -0.39 -24.29
C GLY A 208 33.66 -1.52 -23.71
N ARG A 209 33.23 -2.19 -22.63
CA ARG A 209 34.02 -3.19 -21.91
C ARG A 209 33.73 -4.60 -22.42
N SER A 210 34.77 -5.42 -22.60
CA SER A 210 34.67 -6.87 -22.81
C SER A 210 35.42 -7.60 -21.69
N TYR A 211 34.65 -8.19 -20.78
CA TYR A 211 35.20 -8.82 -19.58
C TYR A 211 35.75 -10.23 -19.84
N PHE A 212 35.16 -11.01 -20.76
CA PHE A 212 35.60 -12.39 -20.99
C PHE A 212 36.82 -12.45 -21.94
N PRO A 213 37.94 -13.05 -21.50
CA PRO A 213 39.15 -13.12 -22.32
C PRO A 213 38.92 -13.85 -23.65
N GLY A 214 39.31 -13.22 -24.75
CA GLY A 214 39.20 -13.79 -26.10
C GLY A 214 37.76 -13.88 -26.63
N VAL A 215 36.81 -13.18 -26.00
CA VAL A 215 35.43 -13.07 -26.48
C VAL A 215 35.20 -11.68 -27.05
N ASP A 216 34.84 -11.63 -28.33
CA ASP A 216 34.35 -10.42 -28.99
C ASP A 216 32.82 -10.53 -29.11
N VAL A 217 32.12 -9.50 -28.65
CA VAL A 217 30.64 -9.46 -28.63
C VAL A 217 30.06 -9.52 -30.04
N ALA A 218 30.76 -8.98 -31.04
CA ALA A 218 30.33 -9.03 -32.44
C ALA A 218 30.43 -10.45 -33.05
N THR A 219 31.29 -11.31 -32.50
CA THR A 219 31.53 -12.68 -32.98
C THR A 219 31.16 -13.76 -31.94
N PHE A 220 30.46 -13.37 -30.87
CA PHE A 220 30.11 -14.24 -29.75
C PHE A 220 29.33 -15.47 -30.21
N SER A 221 29.93 -16.65 -30.03
CA SER A 221 29.41 -17.91 -30.55
C SER A 221 28.72 -18.75 -29.47
N GLU A 222 27.92 -19.73 -29.90
CA GLU A 222 27.36 -20.75 -28.99
C GLU A 222 28.47 -21.50 -28.23
N ALA A 223 29.63 -21.74 -28.87
CA ALA A 223 30.75 -22.42 -28.24
C ALA A 223 31.36 -21.59 -27.09
N ASP A 224 31.44 -20.27 -27.25
CA ASP A 224 31.89 -19.36 -26.19
C ASP A 224 30.89 -19.31 -25.04
N LYS A 225 29.59 -19.22 -25.36
CA LYS A 225 28.50 -19.27 -24.39
C LYS A 225 28.54 -20.56 -23.56
N GLU A 226 28.64 -21.72 -24.22
CA GLU A 226 28.70 -23.03 -23.55
C GLU A 226 29.93 -23.14 -22.65
N ARG A 227 31.11 -22.74 -23.12
CA ARG A 227 32.36 -22.74 -22.32
C ARG A 227 32.24 -21.90 -21.04
N ILE A 228 31.68 -20.70 -21.14
CA ILE A 228 31.50 -19.80 -19.98
C ILE A 228 30.47 -20.37 -19.00
N LEU A 229 29.36 -20.92 -19.50
CA LEU A 229 28.32 -21.51 -18.67
C LEU A 229 28.78 -22.80 -17.97
N ASP A 230 29.64 -23.60 -18.61
CA ASP A 230 30.23 -24.79 -17.98
C ASP A 230 31.14 -24.41 -16.80
N ASP A 231 31.88 -23.31 -16.92
CA ASP A 231 32.69 -22.74 -15.83
C ASP A 231 31.82 -22.14 -14.70
N ILE A 232 30.71 -21.48 -15.04
CA ILE A 232 29.71 -21.01 -14.06
C ILE A 232 29.09 -22.20 -13.30
N ASP A 233 28.68 -23.25 -14.01
CA ASP A 233 28.08 -24.44 -13.42
C ASP A 233 29.06 -25.20 -12.52
N ALA A 234 30.36 -25.18 -12.85
CA ALA A 234 31.41 -25.70 -11.99
C ALA A 234 31.48 -24.97 -10.65
N ASP A 235 31.48 -23.63 -10.68
CA ASP A 235 31.52 -22.80 -9.49
C ASP A 235 30.23 -22.89 -8.65
N LEU A 236 29.06 -22.92 -9.28
CA LEU A 236 27.77 -23.09 -8.61
C LEU A 236 27.65 -24.44 -7.90
N ARG A 237 28.22 -25.51 -8.48
CA ARG A 237 28.25 -26.83 -7.85
C ARG A 237 29.16 -26.87 -6.63
N MET A 238 30.35 -26.28 -6.73
CA MET A 238 31.33 -26.23 -5.64
C MET A 238 30.82 -25.37 -4.48
N SER A 239 30.21 -24.22 -4.77
CA SER A 239 29.59 -23.38 -3.75
C SER A 239 28.34 -24.01 -3.14
N GLY A 240 27.50 -24.69 -3.94
CA GLY A 240 26.31 -25.40 -3.45
C GLY A 240 26.62 -26.45 -2.39
N ALA A 241 27.75 -27.16 -2.54
CA ALA A 241 28.18 -28.23 -1.62
C ALA A 241 28.47 -27.74 -0.19
N VAL A 242 28.71 -26.44 0.02
CA VAL A 242 29.02 -25.89 1.36
C VAL A 242 27.82 -25.22 2.04
N ILE A 243 26.74 -24.93 1.30
CA ILE A 243 25.56 -24.21 1.81
C ILE A 243 24.88 -24.94 2.99
N PRO A 244 24.67 -26.28 2.95
CA PRO A 244 24.02 -26.99 4.05
C PRO A 244 24.72 -26.83 5.40
N ASP A 245 26.05 -26.65 5.36
CA ASP A 245 26.93 -26.55 6.53
C ASP A 245 27.07 -25.12 7.05
N LEU A 246 26.50 -24.11 6.37
CA LEU A 246 26.52 -22.73 6.85
C LEU A 246 25.62 -22.53 8.09
N PRO A 247 25.92 -21.52 8.94
CA PRO A 247 25.07 -21.13 10.04
C PRO A 247 23.61 -20.91 9.62
N ALA A 248 22.67 -21.30 10.50
CA ALA A 248 21.24 -21.13 10.23
C ALA A 248 20.84 -19.67 9.97
N SER A 249 21.59 -18.72 10.52
CA SER A 249 21.41 -17.27 10.34
C SER A 249 21.69 -16.78 8.92
N SER A 250 22.44 -17.51 8.10
CA SER A 250 22.80 -17.11 6.73
C SER A 250 22.39 -18.13 5.66
N ARG A 251 22.37 -19.42 6.00
CA ARG A 251 22.14 -20.55 5.09
C ARG A 251 20.97 -20.37 4.13
N ARG A 252 19.79 -19.95 4.62
CA ARG A 252 18.59 -19.80 3.78
C ARG A 252 18.72 -18.66 2.76
N ALA A 253 19.34 -17.55 3.18
CA ALA A 253 19.58 -16.42 2.29
C ALA A 253 20.61 -16.78 1.20
N VAL A 254 21.68 -17.49 1.58
CA VAL A 254 22.70 -17.96 0.64
C VAL A 254 22.11 -18.99 -0.33
N ALA A 255 21.28 -19.92 0.15
CA ALA A 255 20.56 -20.88 -0.71
C ALA A 255 19.63 -20.18 -1.72
N LEU A 256 18.92 -19.13 -1.29
CA LEU A 256 18.09 -18.33 -2.20
C LEU A 256 18.95 -17.64 -3.26
N ALA A 257 20.03 -16.98 -2.86
CA ALA A 257 20.92 -16.29 -3.78
C ALA A 257 21.52 -17.28 -4.80
N GLN A 258 22.05 -18.41 -4.34
CA GLN A 258 22.56 -19.46 -5.20
C GLN A 258 21.48 -19.96 -6.18
N GLY A 259 20.27 -20.24 -5.70
CA GLY A 259 19.19 -20.75 -6.54
C GLY A 259 18.75 -19.77 -7.63
N LEU A 260 18.76 -18.47 -7.35
CA LEU A 260 18.45 -17.43 -8.34
C LEU A 260 19.50 -17.39 -9.46
N PHE A 261 20.78 -17.49 -9.11
CA PHE A 261 21.86 -17.48 -10.09
C PHE A 261 21.96 -18.80 -10.87
N ALA A 262 21.63 -19.93 -10.25
CA ALA A 262 21.50 -21.21 -10.95
C ALA A 262 20.36 -21.20 -11.98
N GLU A 263 19.18 -20.69 -11.61
CA GLU A 263 18.07 -20.51 -12.55
C GLU A 263 18.43 -19.54 -13.68
N LEU A 264 19.19 -18.50 -13.38
CA LEU A 264 19.67 -17.58 -14.40
C LEU A 264 20.67 -18.26 -15.36
N ALA A 265 21.59 -19.08 -14.85
CA ALA A 265 22.51 -19.87 -15.68
C ALA A 265 21.78 -20.82 -16.62
N VAL A 266 20.73 -21.51 -16.14
CA VAL A 266 19.86 -22.36 -16.98
C VAL A 266 19.24 -21.56 -18.12
N ARG A 267 18.66 -20.39 -17.81
CA ARG A 267 18.05 -19.52 -18.83
C ARG A 267 19.06 -18.97 -19.83
N LEU A 268 20.25 -18.59 -19.36
CA LEU A 268 21.33 -18.15 -20.25
C LEU A 268 21.77 -19.28 -21.19
N ARG A 269 21.74 -20.54 -20.72
CA ARG A 269 22.01 -21.71 -21.56
C ARG A 269 20.95 -21.92 -22.63
N ASP A 270 19.67 -21.76 -22.26
CA ASP A 270 18.52 -21.88 -23.16
C ASP A 270 18.38 -20.71 -24.15
N THR A 271 19.02 -19.57 -23.89
CA THR A 271 18.98 -18.38 -24.74
C THR A 271 20.07 -18.45 -25.80
N PRO A 272 19.77 -18.30 -27.11
CA PRO A 272 20.79 -18.26 -28.16
C PRO A 272 21.85 -17.16 -27.91
N ALA A 273 23.12 -17.43 -28.22
CA ALA A 273 24.23 -16.50 -28.08
C ALA A 273 24.01 -15.19 -28.85
N SER A 274 23.39 -15.27 -30.03
CA SER A 274 23.00 -14.10 -30.83
C SER A 274 21.92 -13.22 -30.18
N GLU A 275 21.12 -13.79 -29.27
CA GLU A 275 20.09 -13.08 -28.50
C GLU A 275 20.69 -12.51 -27.20
N LEU A 276 21.64 -13.19 -26.57
CA LEU A 276 22.41 -12.66 -25.42
C LEU A 276 23.23 -11.43 -25.78
N ALA A 277 23.76 -11.37 -27.00
CA ALA A 277 24.46 -10.21 -27.53
C ALA A 277 23.55 -8.99 -27.78
N ARG A 278 22.24 -9.09 -27.52
CA ARG A 278 21.26 -8.00 -27.76
C ARG A 278 20.26 -7.77 -26.64
N THR A 279 20.08 -8.75 -25.75
CA THR A 279 19.00 -8.72 -24.76
C THR A 279 19.48 -9.18 -23.40
N ARG A 280 18.92 -8.54 -22.37
CA ARG A 280 19.21 -8.87 -20.98
C ARG A 280 18.27 -9.95 -20.46
N VAL A 281 18.80 -11.13 -20.13
CA VAL A 281 18.02 -12.26 -19.59
C VAL A 281 17.67 -12.05 -18.12
N ARG A 282 16.43 -12.24 -17.68
CA ARG A 282 16.07 -12.11 -16.24
C ARG A 282 15.31 -13.33 -15.75
N VAL A 283 15.40 -13.58 -14.44
CA VAL A 283 14.51 -14.55 -13.78
C VAL A 283 13.12 -13.90 -13.61
N PRO A 284 12.03 -14.50 -14.11
CA PRO A 284 10.68 -14.01 -13.89
C PRO A 284 10.26 -14.10 -12.43
N ASP A 285 9.43 -13.15 -11.99
CA ASP A 285 9.02 -13.05 -10.58
C ASP A 285 8.31 -14.29 -10.01
N PRO A 286 7.47 -15.03 -10.76
CA PRO A 286 6.90 -16.30 -10.26
C PRO A 286 7.98 -17.35 -9.94
N VAL A 287 9.06 -17.35 -10.72
CA VAL A 287 10.18 -18.29 -10.53
C VAL A 287 11.04 -17.87 -9.35
N LYS A 288 11.28 -16.57 -9.17
CA LYS A 288 11.92 -16.03 -7.96
C LYS A 288 11.14 -16.42 -6.70
N ALA A 289 9.81 -16.34 -6.74
CA ALA A 289 8.95 -16.72 -5.63
C ALA A 289 9.04 -18.22 -5.31
N ARG A 290 9.08 -19.08 -6.33
CA ARG A 290 9.27 -20.54 -6.17
C ARG A 290 10.62 -20.87 -5.51
N ILE A 291 11.71 -20.23 -5.97
CA ILE A 291 13.06 -20.43 -5.43
C ILE A 291 13.13 -19.92 -3.98
N ALA A 292 12.51 -18.77 -3.69
CA ALA A 292 12.40 -18.24 -2.32
C ALA A 292 11.65 -19.18 -1.39
N LEU A 293 10.56 -19.80 -1.87
CA LEU A 293 9.79 -20.78 -1.09
C LEU A 293 10.61 -22.06 -0.81
N ALA A 294 11.35 -22.57 -1.79
CA ALA A 294 12.24 -23.72 -1.61
C ALA A 294 13.34 -23.43 -0.58
N ALA A 295 14.03 -22.28 -0.73
CA ALA A 295 15.07 -21.86 0.21
C ALA A 295 14.55 -21.61 1.64
N ALA A 296 13.32 -21.10 1.79
CA ALA A 296 12.71 -20.87 3.10
C ALA A 296 12.29 -22.18 3.80
N THR A 297 11.85 -23.18 3.03
CA THR A 297 11.40 -24.49 3.55
C THR A 297 12.54 -25.48 3.77
N GLY A 298 13.76 -25.17 3.30
CA GLY A 298 14.91 -26.08 3.39
C GLY A 298 14.81 -27.28 2.44
N ALA A 299 13.83 -27.27 1.54
CA ALA A 299 13.77 -28.22 0.44
C ALA A 299 14.91 -27.89 -0.53
N GLU A 300 15.74 -28.88 -0.86
CA GLU A 300 16.70 -28.70 -1.94
C GLU A 300 15.93 -28.31 -3.21
N PRO A 301 16.34 -27.25 -3.93
CA PRO A 301 15.74 -26.94 -5.20
C PRO A 301 15.94 -28.13 -6.12
N SER A 302 14.84 -28.81 -6.46
CA SER A 302 14.80 -29.85 -7.48
C SER A 302 15.29 -29.24 -8.81
N GLY A 303 16.57 -29.41 -9.09
CA GLY A 303 17.25 -28.72 -10.20
C GLY A 303 18.76 -28.98 -10.32
N VAL A 304 19.38 -29.66 -9.34
CA VAL A 304 20.78 -30.12 -9.46
C VAL A 304 20.86 -31.60 -9.13
N ASP A 305 20.02 -32.39 -9.77
CA ASP A 305 20.25 -33.83 -9.90
C ASP A 305 20.69 -34.06 -11.34
N GLY A 306 21.87 -34.64 -11.53
CA GLY A 306 22.62 -34.74 -12.79
C GLY A 306 21.98 -35.60 -13.89
N ARG A 307 20.68 -35.46 -14.15
CA ARG A 307 19.91 -36.24 -15.13
C ARG A 307 19.49 -35.49 -16.39
N LEU A 308 19.90 -34.23 -16.58
CA LEU A 308 19.64 -33.49 -17.82
C LEU A 308 20.85 -33.42 -18.77
N VAL A 309 21.98 -34.03 -18.42
CA VAL A 309 23.11 -34.21 -19.36
C VAL A 309 23.00 -35.57 -20.04
N ARG A 310 22.20 -35.61 -21.11
CA ARG A 310 22.29 -36.48 -22.31
C ARG A 310 20.90 -36.87 -22.81
N ARG A 311 20.46 -36.18 -23.87
CA ARG A 311 19.89 -36.83 -25.07
C ARG A 311 19.95 -35.86 -26.24
N SER A 312 21.13 -35.78 -26.84
CA SER A 312 21.28 -35.33 -28.22
C SER A 312 20.70 -36.38 -29.16
N ARG A 313 19.84 -35.98 -30.09
CA ARG A 313 19.73 -36.63 -31.41
C ARG A 313 19.13 -35.67 -32.45
N ALA A 314 19.82 -35.67 -33.58
CA ALA A 314 19.79 -34.76 -34.73
C ALA A 314 18.45 -34.65 -35.48
N PRO A 315 18.27 -33.58 -36.31
CA PRO A 315 17.04 -33.32 -37.04
C PRO A 315 16.95 -34.16 -38.33
N ARG A 316 15.74 -34.67 -38.65
CA ARG A 316 15.42 -35.25 -39.96
C ARG A 316 14.22 -34.53 -40.58
N VAL A 317 14.56 -33.69 -41.56
CA VAL A 317 13.91 -33.45 -42.87
C VAL A 317 12.46 -33.92 -43.03
N HIS A 318 11.55 -32.97 -43.28
CA HIS A 318 10.22 -33.21 -43.86
C HIS A 318 10.26 -33.01 -45.38
N GLY A 319 9.93 -34.08 -46.12
CA GLY A 319 9.63 -34.06 -47.55
C GLY A 319 8.19 -34.49 -47.80
N ALA A 320 7.53 -33.79 -48.74
CA ALA A 320 6.15 -33.91 -49.23
C ALA A 320 5.74 -35.35 -49.64
N ARG A 321 4.47 -35.81 -49.61
CA ARG A 321 3.23 -35.47 -50.39
C ARG A 321 2.20 -36.63 -50.12
N PRO A 322 1.01 -36.77 -50.76
CA PRO A 322 -0.17 -35.89 -50.99
C PRO A 322 -1.51 -36.48 -50.44
N ALA A 323 -2.61 -35.76 -50.68
CA ALA A 323 -4.01 -35.98 -50.24
C ALA A 323 -4.73 -37.27 -50.69
N PRO A 324 -5.93 -37.55 -50.11
CA PRO A 324 -7.02 -38.20 -50.83
C PRO A 324 -8.36 -37.42 -50.79
N ALA A 325 -9.21 -37.75 -51.77
CA ALA A 325 -10.48 -37.12 -52.19
C ALA A 325 -11.73 -37.66 -51.43
N PRO A 326 -12.95 -37.12 -51.67
CA PRO A 326 -14.05 -37.13 -50.70
C PRO A 326 -15.16 -38.18 -50.94
N SER A 327 -15.88 -38.57 -49.87
CA SER A 327 -17.22 -39.21 -49.87
C SER A 327 -17.72 -39.27 -48.42
N ALA A 328 -18.99 -39.35 -48.02
CA ALA A 328 -20.32 -39.12 -48.54
C ALA A 328 -21.22 -39.01 -47.28
N ARG A 329 -22.32 -38.26 -47.34
CA ARG A 329 -23.26 -38.03 -46.22
C ARG A 329 -24.04 -39.30 -45.85
N PRO A 330 -24.59 -39.35 -44.62
CA PRO A 330 -25.93 -39.86 -44.39
C PRO A 330 -26.87 -38.84 -43.73
N THR A 331 -28.15 -39.15 -43.83
CA THR A 331 -29.40 -38.39 -43.69
C THR A 331 -29.86 -38.06 -42.25
N PRO A 332 -30.84 -37.15 -42.07
CA PRO A 332 -31.27 -36.67 -40.76
C PRO A 332 -32.32 -37.58 -40.11
N HIS A 333 -32.24 -37.78 -38.80
CA HIS A 333 -33.30 -38.33 -37.97
C HIS A 333 -34.17 -37.20 -37.40
N GLU A 334 -35.50 -37.37 -37.50
CA GLU A 334 -36.53 -36.49 -36.96
C GLU A 334 -36.48 -36.37 -35.42
N PRO A 335 -36.93 -35.23 -34.85
CA PRO A 335 -37.03 -35.03 -33.41
C PRO A 335 -38.32 -35.64 -32.84
N VAL A 336 -38.18 -36.35 -31.73
CA VAL A 336 -39.29 -36.74 -30.85
C VAL A 336 -39.73 -35.50 -30.05
N PRO A 337 -41.03 -35.15 -29.98
CA PRO A 337 -41.48 -34.02 -29.18
C PRO A 337 -41.55 -34.46 -27.71
N SER A 338 -40.71 -33.86 -26.86
CA SER A 338 -40.87 -33.90 -25.40
C SER A 338 -41.54 -32.60 -24.96
N ASP A 339 -42.68 -32.75 -24.28
CA ASP A 339 -43.52 -31.69 -23.71
C ASP A 339 -42.73 -30.54 -23.03
N PRO A 340 -43.09 -29.26 -23.25
CA PRO A 340 -42.43 -28.13 -22.58
C PRO A 340 -42.92 -27.86 -21.15
N GLU A 341 -43.84 -28.65 -20.58
CA GLU A 341 -44.58 -28.22 -19.38
C GLU A 341 -44.20 -28.87 -18.05
N GLN A 342 -43.16 -29.70 -17.96
CA GLN A 342 -42.79 -30.32 -16.68
C GLN A 342 -41.27 -30.40 -16.47
N GLN A 343 -40.66 -29.27 -16.08
CA GLN A 343 -39.59 -29.18 -15.05
C GLN A 343 -39.04 -27.75 -14.93
N GLU A 344 -39.88 -26.76 -14.61
CA GLU A 344 -39.41 -25.65 -13.77
C GLU A 344 -39.51 -26.14 -12.32
N SER A 345 -38.50 -26.89 -11.86
CA SER A 345 -38.25 -26.89 -10.41
C SER A 345 -37.89 -25.45 -10.09
N ALA A 346 -38.76 -24.73 -9.39
CA ALA A 346 -38.46 -23.39 -8.91
C ALA A 346 -37.15 -23.46 -8.11
N MET A 347 -36.01 -23.11 -8.75
CA MET A 347 -34.76 -22.94 -8.03
C MET A 347 -35.01 -21.81 -7.05
N THR A 348 -35.08 -22.14 -5.76
CA THR A 348 -35.26 -21.14 -4.71
C THR A 348 -34.11 -20.14 -4.86
N ALA A 349 -34.45 -18.86 -4.99
CA ALA A 349 -33.46 -17.80 -5.16
C ALA A 349 -32.38 -17.91 -4.06
N PRO A 350 -31.08 -17.83 -4.40
CA PRO A 350 -30.03 -17.93 -3.41
C PRO A 350 -30.15 -16.78 -2.41
N THR A 351 -29.71 -17.07 -1.20
CA THR A 351 -29.93 -16.20 -0.03
C THR A 351 -28.65 -15.49 0.37
N ALA A 352 -28.77 -14.22 0.75
CA ALA A 352 -27.65 -13.44 1.24
C ALA A 352 -28.01 -12.72 2.55
N ILE A 353 -27.06 -12.72 3.50
CA ILE A 353 -27.10 -11.85 4.68
C ILE A 353 -26.04 -10.76 4.50
N VAL A 354 -26.44 -9.51 4.71
CA VAL A 354 -25.54 -8.37 4.74
C VAL A 354 -25.44 -7.85 6.17
N ILE A 355 -24.23 -7.85 6.74
CA ILE A 355 -23.96 -7.40 8.10
C ILE A 355 -23.56 -5.91 8.06
N GLY A 356 -24.34 -5.07 8.74
CA GLY A 356 -24.19 -3.63 8.78
C GLY A 356 -25.13 -2.90 7.83
N GLY A 357 -25.83 -1.89 8.34
CA GLY A 357 -26.75 -1.00 7.64
C GLY A 357 -26.11 0.34 7.24
N GLY A 358 -24.78 0.43 7.14
CA GLY A 358 -24.12 1.59 6.54
C GLY A 358 -24.34 1.65 5.02
N ILE A 359 -23.89 2.73 4.38
CA ILE A 359 -24.05 2.93 2.93
C ILE A 359 -23.57 1.73 2.09
N ALA A 360 -22.44 1.11 2.47
CA ALA A 360 -21.89 -0.05 1.77
C ALA A 360 -22.82 -1.27 1.89
N GLY A 361 -23.42 -1.47 3.07
CA GLY A 361 -24.34 -2.58 3.34
C GLY A 361 -25.66 -2.41 2.60
N LEU A 362 -26.27 -1.22 2.69
CA LEU A 362 -27.51 -0.93 1.96
C LEU A 362 -27.32 -1.02 0.44
N ALA A 363 -26.24 -0.45 -0.10
CA ALA A 363 -25.93 -0.54 -1.52
C ALA A 363 -25.66 -1.99 -1.97
N SER A 364 -24.89 -2.74 -1.18
CA SER A 364 -24.62 -4.16 -1.45
C SER A 364 -25.91 -4.98 -1.45
N ALA A 365 -26.80 -4.73 -0.50
CA ALA A 365 -28.08 -5.43 -0.41
C ALA A 365 -28.99 -5.11 -1.59
N ALA A 366 -29.11 -3.84 -1.97
CA ALA A 366 -29.90 -3.40 -3.13
C ALA A 366 -29.41 -4.06 -4.43
N LEU A 367 -28.09 -4.01 -4.68
CA LEU A 367 -27.51 -4.59 -5.89
C LEU A 367 -27.63 -6.12 -5.94
N LEU A 368 -27.46 -6.81 -4.80
CA LEU A 368 -27.66 -8.27 -4.72
C LEU A 368 -29.12 -8.66 -4.92
N ALA A 369 -30.06 -7.92 -4.33
CA ALA A 369 -31.49 -8.17 -4.51
C ALA A 369 -31.88 -8.02 -5.99
N ARG A 370 -31.41 -6.94 -6.63
CA ARG A 370 -31.60 -6.72 -8.07
C ARG A 370 -30.94 -7.78 -8.95
N ASP A 371 -29.79 -8.33 -8.51
CA ASP A 371 -29.15 -9.46 -9.20
C ASP A 371 -29.90 -10.79 -9.01
N GLY A 372 -30.90 -10.85 -8.13
CA GLY A 372 -31.81 -11.98 -7.95
C GLY A 372 -31.61 -12.77 -6.65
N TYR A 373 -30.86 -12.25 -5.68
CA TYR A 373 -30.74 -12.84 -4.35
C TYR A 373 -31.94 -12.45 -3.46
N ARG A 374 -32.31 -13.31 -2.52
CA ARG A 374 -33.14 -12.91 -1.38
C ARG A 374 -32.23 -12.39 -0.27
N VAL A 375 -32.37 -11.12 0.10
CA VAL A 375 -31.40 -10.43 0.95
C VAL A 375 -32.01 -9.95 2.26
N THR A 376 -31.33 -10.21 3.37
CA THR A 376 -31.62 -9.62 4.68
C THR A 376 -30.40 -8.81 5.16
N VAL A 377 -30.60 -7.54 5.48
CA VAL A 377 -29.62 -6.67 6.16
C VAL A 377 -29.85 -6.78 7.66
N VAL A 378 -28.77 -6.97 8.42
CA VAL A 378 -28.77 -6.95 9.89
C VAL A 378 -27.90 -5.81 10.40
N GLU A 379 -28.53 -4.87 11.10
CA GLU A 379 -27.90 -3.69 11.69
C GLU A 379 -27.99 -3.77 13.22
N GLY A 380 -26.86 -3.55 13.90
CA GLY A 380 -26.78 -3.66 15.35
C GLY A 380 -27.49 -2.54 16.09
N ARG A 381 -27.53 -1.35 15.49
CA ARG A 381 -28.18 -0.15 16.03
C ARG A 381 -29.65 -0.09 15.62
N ASP A 382 -30.39 0.80 16.26
CA ASP A 382 -31.82 1.01 15.99
C ASP A 382 -32.11 1.67 14.64
N GLN A 383 -31.08 2.25 14.02
CA GLN A 383 -31.16 2.97 12.75
C GLN A 383 -30.00 2.61 11.83
N VAL A 384 -30.25 2.70 10.52
CA VAL A 384 -29.25 2.52 9.48
C VAL A 384 -28.39 3.79 9.28
N GLY A 385 -27.39 3.72 8.40
CA GLY A 385 -26.52 4.84 8.02
C GLY A 385 -25.08 4.73 8.54
N GLY A 386 -24.86 3.99 9.63
CA GLY A 386 -23.52 3.75 10.18
C GLY A 386 -22.78 5.06 10.48
N ARG A 387 -21.63 5.29 9.83
CA ARG A 387 -20.85 6.54 9.97
C ARG A 387 -21.56 7.78 9.39
N ALA A 388 -22.49 7.58 8.46
CA ALA A 388 -23.30 8.64 7.87
C ALA A 388 -24.69 8.73 8.53
N GLY A 389 -24.78 8.39 9.82
CA GLY A 389 -25.99 8.60 10.61
C GLY A 389 -26.21 10.09 10.91
N SER A 390 -27.40 10.41 11.41
CA SER A 390 -27.75 11.75 11.89
C SER A 390 -28.09 11.75 13.38
N TRP A 391 -28.09 12.93 13.96
CA TRP A 391 -28.65 13.19 15.28
C TRP A 391 -29.50 14.44 15.25
N GLU A 392 -30.71 14.33 15.79
CA GLU A 392 -31.64 15.44 15.92
C GLU A 392 -31.98 15.68 17.38
N LYS A 393 -31.95 16.94 17.80
CA LYS A 393 -32.38 17.38 19.13
C LYS A 393 -32.75 18.86 19.09
N ASP A 394 -33.85 19.22 19.75
CA ASP A 394 -34.30 20.61 19.93
C ASP A 394 -34.41 21.42 18.62
N GLY A 395 -34.78 20.74 17.52
CA GLY A 395 -34.90 21.34 16.19
C GLY A 395 -33.59 21.47 15.41
N PHE A 396 -32.45 21.08 15.98
CA PHE A 396 -31.17 20.98 15.29
C PHE A 396 -31.00 19.58 14.69
N ARG A 397 -30.43 19.50 13.49
CA ARG A 397 -30.00 18.25 12.83
C ARG A 397 -28.49 18.31 12.57
N PHE A 398 -27.80 17.22 12.89
CA PHE A 398 -26.36 17.07 12.64
C PHE A 398 -26.07 15.76 11.91
N ASP A 399 -25.29 15.82 10.83
CA ASP A 399 -24.63 14.64 10.28
C ASP A 399 -23.48 14.20 11.20
N LEU A 400 -23.40 12.91 11.53
CA LEU A 400 -22.46 12.41 12.55
C LEU A 400 -21.05 12.10 12.02
N GLY A 401 -20.80 12.26 10.72
CA GLY A 401 -19.49 11.95 10.14
C GLY A 401 -19.24 12.64 8.80
N PRO A 402 -19.56 12.01 7.65
CA PRO A 402 -19.35 12.62 6.34
C PRO A 402 -20.18 13.89 6.14
N SER A 403 -19.55 14.91 5.54
CA SER A 403 -20.17 16.21 5.24
C SER A 403 -19.89 16.72 3.82
N TRP A 404 -19.07 16.01 3.05
CA TRP A 404 -18.69 16.38 1.68
C TRP A 404 -19.32 15.43 0.66
N TYR A 405 -20.15 15.94 -0.26
CA TYR A 405 -20.64 15.19 -1.41
C TYR A 405 -19.73 15.43 -2.62
N LEU A 406 -18.81 14.47 -2.86
CA LEU A 406 -17.81 14.49 -3.93
C LEU A 406 -18.03 13.31 -4.89
N MET A 407 -17.50 13.40 -6.11
CA MET A 407 -17.68 12.40 -7.16
C MET A 407 -19.17 12.11 -7.44
N PRO A 408 -19.98 13.12 -7.80
CA PRO A 408 -21.42 12.97 -8.01
C PRO A 408 -21.77 11.87 -9.01
N GLU A 409 -20.89 11.60 -9.98
CA GLU A 409 -21.09 10.54 -10.97
C GLU A 409 -21.08 9.13 -10.37
N VAL A 410 -20.44 8.89 -9.22
CA VAL A 410 -20.43 7.58 -8.57
C VAL A 410 -21.77 7.30 -7.89
N PHE A 411 -22.34 8.31 -7.24
CA PHE A 411 -23.69 8.21 -6.67
C PHE A 411 -24.73 8.03 -7.77
N ASP A 412 -24.66 8.85 -8.83
CA ASP A 412 -25.57 8.75 -9.96
C ASP A 412 -25.44 7.39 -10.69
N HIS A 413 -24.22 6.86 -10.82
CA HIS A 413 -23.98 5.52 -11.35
C HIS A 413 -24.70 4.45 -10.52
N PHE A 414 -24.58 4.49 -9.18
CA PHE A 414 -25.29 3.57 -8.30
C PHE A 414 -26.81 3.62 -8.53
N PHE A 415 -27.40 4.83 -8.56
CA PHE A 415 -28.84 4.97 -8.80
C PHE A 415 -29.25 4.47 -10.18
N LYS A 416 -28.43 4.69 -11.21
CA LYS A 416 -28.66 4.16 -12.57
C LYS A 416 -28.55 2.64 -12.65
N LEU A 417 -27.64 2.00 -11.90
CA LEU A 417 -27.65 0.55 -11.74
C LEU A 417 -28.99 0.06 -11.20
N MET A 418 -29.60 0.83 -10.30
CA MET A 418 -30.92 0.56 -9.72
C MET A 418 -32.10 1.05 -10.59
N GLY A 419 -31.84 1.59 -11.78
CA GLY A 419 -32.87 2.04 -12.72
C GLY A 419 -33.53 3.39 -12.39
N THR A 420 -32.88 4.21 -11.55
CA THR A 420 -33.27 5.60 -11.24
C THR A 420 -32.08 6.54 -11.48
N SER A 421 -32.04 7.74 -10.89
CA SER A 421 -30.92 8.68 -11.00
C SER A 421 -30.73 9.48 -9.70
N ALA A 422 -29.53 10.04 -9.49
CA ALA A 422 -29.30 10.88 -8.30
C ALA A 422 -30.25 12.09 -8.26
N ALA A 423 -30.52 12.70 -9.40
CA ALA A 423 -31.43 13.85 -9.50
C ALA A 423 -32.91 13.51 -9.22
N ALA A 424 -33.31 12.24 -9.38
CA ALA A 424 -34.66 11.80 -9.04
C ALA A 424 -34.81 11.48 -7.54
N GLU A 425 -33.71 11.07 -6.89
CA GLU A 425 -33.73 10.59 -5.51
C GLU A 425 -33.24 11.63 -4.48
N LEU A 426 -32.48 12.64 -4.91
CA LEU A 426 -31.81 13.63 -4.06
C LEU A 426 -32.03 15.06 -4.56
N ASP A 427 -32.18 15.99 -3.61
CA ASP A 427 -32.15 17.42 -3.86
C ASP A 427 -30.75 17.97 -3.59
N LEU A 428 -29.97 18.18 -4.65
CA LEU A 428 -28.56 18.56 -4.57
C LEU A 428 -28.36 20.02 -4.95
N VAL A 429 -27.67 20.77 -4.10
CA VAL A 429 -27.21 22.14 -4.39
C VAL A 429 -25.69 22.18 -4.49
N ARG A 430 -25.14 23.05 -5.35
CA ARG A 430 -23.70 23.28 -5.43
C ARG A 430 -23.29 24.29 -4.37
N LEU A 431 -22.24 23.98 -3.61
CA LEU A 431 -21.66 24.89 -2.63
C LEU A 431 -20.70 25.90 -3.31
N PRO A 432 -20.58 27.12 -2.79
CA PRO A 432 -19.74 28.17 -3.37
C PRO A 432 -18.22 27.95 -3.18
N GLY A 433 -17.82 26.84 -2.56
CA GLY A 433 -16.44 26.52 -2.17
C GLY A 433 -16.28 26.43 -0.65
N TYR A 434 -15.11 26.80 -0.13
CA TYR A 434 -14.80 26.72 1.30
C TYR A 434 -13.81 27.80 1.74
N ARG A 435 -13.84 28.14 3.04
CA ARG A 435 -12.94 29.11 3.66
C ARG A 435 -11.77 28.40 4.34
N VAL A 436 -10.59 29.02 4.30
CA VAL A 436 -9.42 28.58 5.06
C VAL A 436 -8.87 29.74 5.90
N LEU A 437 -8.81 29.53 7.21
CA LEU A 437 -8.14 30.39 8.19
C LEU A 437 -6.75 29.81 8.47
N PHE A 438 -5.76 30.66 8.66
CA PHE A 438 -4.38 30.25 8.92
C PHE A 438 -3.88 30.86 10.23
N GLU A 439 -3.15 30.06 11.00
CA GLU A 439 -2.53 30.52 12.24
C GLU A 439 -1.65 31.75 11.99
N GLY A 440 -1.92 32.82 12.75
CA GLY A 440 -1.15 34.06 12.68
C GLY A 440 -1.41 34.95 11.46
N ASP A 441 -2.22 34.51 10.50
CA ASP A 441 -2.60 35.31 9.33
C ASP A 441 -4.00 35.93 9.52
N PRO A 442 -4.16 37.25 9.37
CA PRO A 442 -5.45 37.91 9.57
C PRO A 442 -6.43 37.71 8.40
N GLU A 443 -5.93 37.38 7.22
CA GLU A 443 -6.73 37.29 5.98
C GLU A 443 -7.00 35.83 5.61
N PRO A 444 -8.27 35.41 5.52
CA PRO A 444 -8.62 34.07 5.06
C PRO A 444 -8.40 33.89 3.55
N ILE A 445 -8.34 32.64 3.10
CA ILE A 445 -8.44 32.29 1.67
C ILE A 445 -9.76 31.57 1.43
N ASP A 446 -10.58 32.14 0.56
CA ASP A 446 -11.84 31.54 0.12
C ASP A 446 -11.64 30.82 -1.22
N ILE A 447 -11.53 29.50 -1.16
CA ILE A 447 -11.54 28.63 -2.33
C ILE A 447 -12.93 28.66 -2.97
N ARG A 448 -12.94 28.72 -4.30
CA ARG A 448 -14.12 28.92 -5.13
C ARG A 448 -14.61 27.59 -5.69
N ASP A 449 -15.82 27.60 -6.23
CA ASP A 449 -16.50 26.42 -6.77
C ASP A 449 -16.06 26.01 -8.18
N SER A 450 -15.23 26.81 -8.85
CA SER A 450 -14.87 26.61 -10.25
C SER A 450 -13.40 26.84 -10.53
N ARG A 451 -12.91 26.11 -11.54
CA ARG A 451 -11.52 26.15 -11.99
C ARG A 451 -11.01 27.56 -12.27
N GLU A 452 -11.69 28.33 -13.12
CA GLU A 452 -11.20 29.65 -13.53
C GLU A 452 -11.13 30.63 -12.36
N ALA A 453 -12.14 30.60 -11.48
CA ALA A 453 -12.14 31.43 -10.28
C ALA A 453 -11.02 31.05 -9.30
N ASN A 454 -10.71 29.75 -9.18
CA ASN A 454 -9.57 29.28 -8.38
C ASN A 454 -8.22 29.64 -9.04
N LEU A 455 -8.12 29.62 -10.37
CA LEU A 455 -6.92 30.09 -11.07
C LEU A 455 -6.70 31.60 -10.88
N ASP A 456 -7.76 32.41 -10.90
CA ASP A 456 -7.70 33.84 -10.58
C ASP A 456 -7.28 34.07 -9.12
N LEU A 457 -7.85 33.29 -8.19
CA LEU A 457 -7.50 33.34 -6.78
C LEU A 457 -6.01 33.04 -6.55
N PHE A 458 -5.49 31.95 -7.12
CA PHE A 458 -4.09 31.58 -6.96
C PHE A 458 -3.15 32.62 -7.56
N GLU A 459 -3.50 33.21 -8.71
CA GLU A 459 -2.75 34.31 -9.32
C GLU A 459 -2.74 35.57 -8.44
N SER A 460 -3.85 35.86 -7.76
CA SER A 460 -3.94 37.01 -6.84
C SER A 460 -3.08 36.85 -5.58
N VAL A 461 -2.91 35.62 -5.10
CA VAL A 461 -2.09 35.29 -3.91
C VAL A 461 -0.61 35.16 -4.29
N GLU A 462 -0.32 34.49 -5.40
CA GLU A 462 1.03 34.30 -5.94
C GLU A 462 1.06 34.70 -7.43
N PRO A 463 1.42 35.96 -7.75
CA PRO A 463 1.49 36.43 -9.13
C PRO A 463 2.43 35.59 -9.99
N GLY A 464 1.96 35.18 -11.17
CA GLY A 464 2.63 34.27 -12.10
C GLY A 464 2.34 32.79 -11.87
N SER A 465 1.54 32.42 -10.87
CA SER A 465 1.21 31.02 -10.56
C SER A 465 0.19 30.41 -11.53
N ARG A 466 -0.65 31.20 -12.20
CA ARG A 466 -1.74 30.71 -13.06
C ARG A 466 -1.31 29.62 -14.04
N PRO A 467 -0.24 29.78 -14.87
CA PRO A 467 0.12 28.77 -15.85
C PRO A 467 0.60 27.47 -15.19
N ALA A 468 1.26 27.54 -14.04
CA ALA A 468 1.66 26.36 -13.28
C ALA A 468 0.44 25.65 -12.70
N MET A 469 -0.46 26.41 -12.08
CA MET A 469 -1.67 25.87 -11.47
C MET A 469 -2.61 25.22 -12.49
N ALA A 470 -2.75 25.80 -13.68
CA ALA A 470 -3.50 25.18 -14.78
C ALA A 470 -2.93 23.79 -15.15
N ARG A 471 -1.60 23.65 -15.27
CA ARG A 471 -0.95 22.35 -15.52
C ARG A 471 -1.13 21.36 -14.37
N TYR A 472 -1.19 21.84 -13.13
CA TYR A 472 -1.45 21.00 -11.97
C TYR A 472 -2.87 20.42 -12.03
N LEU A 473 -3.89 21.26 -12.30
CA LEU A 473 -5.28 20.81 -12.40
C LEU A 473 -5.50 19.88 -13.61
N ASP A 474 -4.85 20.14 -14.74
CA ASP A 474 -4.89 19.23 -15.90
C ASP A 474 -4.32 17.86 -15.56
N SER A 475 -3.20 17.81 -14.83
CA SER A 475 -2.62 16.57 -14.32
C SER A 475 -3.54 15.87 -13.33
N ALA A 476 -4.13 16.62 -12.39
CA ALA A 476 -5.06 16.08 -11.40
C ALA A 476 -6.25 15.39 -12.07
N LYS A 477 -6.84 16.05 -13.08
CA LYS A 477 -7.96 15.53 -13.87
C LYS A 477 -7.60 14.29 -14.69
N ASP A 478 -6.46 14.28 -15.38
CA ASP A 478 -6.03 13.09 -16.16
C ASP A 478 -5.83 11.88 -15.22
N VAL A 479 -5.21 12.08 -14.06
CA VAL A 479 -5.00 11.01 -13.08
C VAL A 479 -6.32 10.56 -12.46
N TYR A 480 -7.24 11.48 -12.16
CA TYR A 480 -8.58 11.16 -11.67
C TYR A 480 -9.34 10.26 -12.66
N GLU A 481 -9.40 10.64 -13.94
CA GLU A 481 -10.09 9.89 -14.98
C GLU A 481 -9.48 8.49 -15.20
N VAL A 482 -8.15 8.38 -15.15
CA VAL A 482 -7.47 7.08 -15.23
C VAL A 482 -7.78 6.22 -14.01
N ALA A 483 -7.72 6.78 -12.80
CA ALA A 483 -8.04 6.09 -11.56
C ALA A 483 -9.47 5.53 -11.61
N LYS A 484 -10.45 6.38 -11.93
CA LYS A 484 -11.86 6.02 -12.04
C LYS A 484 -12.10 4.92 -13.07
N ARG A 485 -11.56 5.05 -14.28
CA ARG A 485 -11.83 4.10 -15.38
C ARG A 485 -11.11 2.77 -15.27
N ARG A 486 -9.97 2.72 -14.57
CA ARG A 486 -9.05 1.57 -14.65
C ARG A 486 -8.74 0.92 -13.32
N PHE A 487 -8.85 1.63 -12.21
CA PHE A 487 -8.38 1.15 -10.91
C PHE A 487 -9.50 1.02 -9.88
N LEU A 488 -10.42 1.99 -9.81
CA LEU A 488 -11.43 2.02 -8.74
C LEU A 488 -12.43 0.86 -8.82
N TYR A 489 -12.93 0.52 -10.01
CA TYR A 489 -13.92 -0.56 -10.22
C TYR A 489 -13.30 -1.95 -10.45
N THR A 490 -11.98 -2.08 -10.25
CA THR A 490 -11.24 -3.31 -10.54
C THR A 490 -11.26 -4.26 -9.35
N THR A 491 -11.57 -5.53 -9.59
CA THR A 491 -11.52 -6.56 -8.54
C THR A 491 -10.09 -6.95 -8.13
N PHE A 492 -9.11 -6.71 -9.01
CA PHE A 492 -7.72 -7.18 -8.93
C PHE A 492 -7.59 -8.72 -8.85
N ALA A 493 -8.63 -9.46 -9.27
CA ALA A 493 -8.56 -10.90 -9.45
C ALA A 493 -7.62 -11.28 -10.61
N ASP A 494 -7.54 -10.42 -11.61
CA ASP A 494 -6.69 -10.54 -12.79
C ASP A 494 -6.10 -9.16 -13.11
N TYR A 495 -4.80 -9.11 -13.40
CA TYR A 495 -4.08 -7.88 -13.73
C TYR A 495 -3.96 -7.64 -15.24
N ARG A 496 -4.25 -8.64 -16.10
CA ARG A 496 -4.21 -8.48 -17.56
C ARG A 496 -5.11 -7.33 -18.06
N PRO A 497 -6.33 -7.11 -17.52
CA PRO A 497 -7.17 -5.99 -17.91
C PRO A 497 -6.58 -4.59 -17.64
N LEU A 498 -5.53 -4.49 -16.82
CA LEU A 498 -4.79 -3.24 -16.57
C LEU A 498 -3.69 -2.96 -17.62
N LEU A 499 -3.33 -3.95 -18.47
CA LEU A 499 -2.35 -3.79 -19.57
C LEU A 499 -2.96 -3.10 -20.80
N LYS A 500 -3.79 -2.08 -20.58
CA LYS A 500 -4.42 -1.29 -21.66
C LYS A 500 -3.51 -0.13 -22.04
N ARG A 501 -3.57 0.28 -23.31
CA ARG A 501 -2.69 1.30 -23.90
C ARG A 501 -2.65 2.60 -23.08
N ASP A 502 -3.78 3.04 -22.57
CA ASP A 502 -3.90 4.27 -21.77
C ASP A 502 -3.19 4.19 -20.40
N VAL A 503 -3.15 3.01 -19.76
CA VAL A 503 -2.35 2.76 -18.54
C VAL A 503 -0.87 2.59 -18.89
N VAL A 504 -0.57 1.76 -19.90
CA VAL A 504 0.82 1.44 -20.29
C VAL A 504 1.59 2.68 -20.73
N THR A 505 0.97 3.55 -21.52
CA THR A 505 1.57 4.83 -21.95
C THR A 505 1.83 5.80 -20.80
N ARG A 506 1.09 5.68 -19.69
CA ARG A 506 1.23 6.52 -18.49
C ARG A 506 2.08 5.89 -17.39
N THR A 507 2.64 4.69 -17.60
CA THR A 507 3.36 3.94 -16.55
C THR A 507 4.49 4.75 -15.91
N GLY A 508 5.27 5.49 -16.72
CA GLY A 508 6.33 6.37 -16.20
C GLY A 508 5.80 7.51 -15.33
N THR A 509 4.73 8.19 -15.78
CA THR A 509 4.07 9.26 -15.01
C THR A 509 3.45 8.73 -13.73
N LEU A 510 2.68 7.64 -13.79
CA LEU A 510 2.04 7.01 -12.62
C LEU A 510 3.09 6.50 -11.63
N GLY A 511 4.16 5.87 -12.12
CA GLY A 511 5.28 5.44 -11.28
C GLY A 511 5.96 6.60 -10.57
N LYS A 512 6.22 7.71 -11.28
CA LYS A 512 6.76 8.94 -10.68
C LYS A 512 5.82 9.51 -9.61
N LEU A 513 4.52 9.53 -9.87
CA LEU A 513 3.52 10.05 -8.94
C LEU A 513 3.37 9.17 -7.68
N LEU A 514 3.50 7.86 -7.82
CA LEU A 514 3.50 6.89 -6.72
C LEU A 514 4.73 7.01 -5.80
N LEU A 515 5.88 7.40 -6.35
CA LEU A 515 7.15 7.45 -5.63
C LEU A 515 7.51 8.85 -5.10
N THR A 516 6.82 9.90 -5.56
CA THR A 516 7.05 11.28 -5.12
C THR A 516 6.04 11.63 -4.01
N PRO A 517 6.45 12.22 -2.88
CA PRO A 517 5.54 12.78 -1.88
C PRO A 517 4.65 13.91 -2.45
N LEU A 518 3.42 14.03 -1.95
CA LEU A 518 2.48 15.07 -2.37
C LEU A 518 3.04 16.48 -2.13
N GLU A 519 3.64 16.72 -0.97
CA GLU A 519 4.29 18.01 -0.65
C GLU A 519 5.36 18.39 -1.69
N THR A 520 6.24 17.45 -2.04
CA THR A 520 7.29 17.66 -3.04
C THR A 520 6.70 17.94 -4.43
N HIS A 521 5.56 17.33 -4.75
CA HIS A 521 4.88 17.57 -6.01
C HIS A 521 4.25 18.97 -6.04
N VAL A 522 3.50 19.34 -5.00
CA VAL A 522 2.85 20.65 -4.84
C VAL A 522 3.85 21.80 -4.87
N ALA A 523 5.00 21.64 -4.21
CA ALA A 523 6.04 22.66 -4.14
C ALA A 523 6.67 23.04 -5.50
N ARG A 524 6.41 22.26 -6.56
CA ARG A 524 6.81 22.58 -7.94
C ARG A 524 5.87 23.57 -8.64
N TYR A 525 4.68 23.79 -8.10
CA TYR A 525 3.63 24.59 -8.74
C TYR A 525 3.38 25.92 -8.02
N VAL A 526 3.51 25.95 -6.69
CA VAL A 526 3.33 27.14 -5.86
C VAL A 526 4.39 27.23 -4.75
N LYS A 527 4.68 28.44 -4.30
CA LYS A 527 5.66 28.75 -3.24
C LYS A 527 5.01 29.24 -1.94
N ASP A 528 3.89 29.96 -2.02
CA ASP A 528 3.14 30.46 -0.87
C ASP A 528 2.74 29.30 0.07
N ARG A 529 3.02 29.47 1.37
CA ARG A 529 2.77 28.44 2.40
C ARG A 529 1.30 28.02 2.43
N ARG A 530 0.38 28.99 2.37
CA ARG A 530 -1.06 28.79 2.49
C ARG A 530 -1.59 28.03 1.29
N LEU A 531 -1.16 28.39 0.07
CA LEU A 531 -1.52 27.65 -1.16
C LEU A 531 -0.97 26.22 -1.14
N ARG A 532 0.25 26.01 -0.62
CA ARG A 532 0.82 24.66 -0.45
C ARG A 532 0.01 23.83 0.55
N GLN A 533 -0.46 24.44 1.64
CA GLN A 533 -1.32 23.77 2.60
C GLN A 533 -2.65 23.38 1.95
N ILE A 534 -3.33 24.30 1.27
CA ILE A 534 -4.56 24.02 0.52
C ILE A 534 -4.39 22.82 -0.43
N LEU A 535 -3.33 22.81 -1.25
CA LEU A 535 -3.06 21.71 -2.19
C LEU A 535 -2.56 20.41 -1.52
N GLY A 536 -2.08 20.48 -0.27
CA GLY A 536 -1.65 19.34 0.53
C GLY A 536 -2.78 18.71 1.36
N TYR A 537 -3.82 19.49 1.65
CA TYR A 537 -4.97 19.09 2.48
C TYR A 537 -5.64 17.76 2.06
N PRO A 538 -5.71 17.39 0.77
CA PRO A 538 -6.23 16.09 0.38
C PRO A 538 -5.57 14.88 1.07
N ALA A 539 -4.31 14.98 1.51
CA ALA A 539 -3.67 13.92 2.30
C ALA A 539 -4.39 13.64 3.63
N VAL A 540 -5.02 14.66 4.23
CA VAL A 540 -5.77 14.55 5.50
C VAL A 540 -7.02 13.70 5.34
N PHE A 541 -7.78 13.90 4.25
CA PHE A 541 -8.95 13.08 3.91
C PHE A 541 -8.59 11.59 3.75
N LEU A 542 -7.34 11.31 3.43
CA LEU A 542 -6.82 9.95 3.25
C LEU A 542 -6.20 9.37 4.53
N GLY A 543 -6.22 10.13 5.62
CA GLY A 543 -5.66 9.73 6.90
C GLY A 543 -4.13 9.60 6.88
N SER A 544 -3.45 10.53 6.19
CA SER A 544 -1.98 10.58 6.08
C SER A 544 -1.49 12.03 6.13
N SER A 545 -0.17 12.23 6.11
CA SER A 545 0.43 13.55 5.94
C SER A 545 0.89 13.78 4.49
N PRO A 546 0.97 15.03 4.00
CA PRO A 546 1.45 15.34 2.64
C PRO A 546 2.88 14.83 2.34
N LYS A 547 3.70 14.63 3.38
CA LYS A 547 5.06 14.06 3.30
C LYS A 547 5.09 12.57 3.06
N LEU A 548 4.05 11.86 3.50
CA LEU A 548 3.95 10.41 3.40
C LEU A 548 3.02 9.98 2.28
N ALA A 549 2.02 10.81 1.95
CA ALA A 549 1.07 10.53 0.88
C ALA A 549 1.76 10.59 -0.50
N PRO A 550 1.60 9.55 -1.34
CA PRO A 550 2.01 9.61 -2.74
C PRO A 550 1.34 10.76 -3.48
N SER A 551 2.08 11.44 -4.34
CA SER A 551 1.58 12.57 -5.12
C SER A 551 0.49 12.17 -6.12
N MET A 552 0.26 10.88 -6.38
CA MET A 552 -0.92 10.42 -7.12
C MET A 552 -2.23 11.02 -6.58
N TYR A 553 -2.30 11.27 -5.27
CA TYR A 553 -3.49 11.81 -4.61
C TYR A 553 -3.75 13.30 -4.88
N HIS A 554 -2.87 14.00 -5.61
CA HIS A 554 -3.20 15.33 -6.17
C HIS A 554 -4.43 15.28 -7.10
N LEU A 555 -4.83 14.10 -7.57
CA LEU A 555 -6.11 13.89 -8.25
C LEU A 555 -7.29 14.45 -7.47
N MET A 556 -7.23 14.46 -6.13
CA MET A 556 -8.31 14.96 -5.30
C MET A 556 -8.52 16.46 -5.47
N SER A 557 -7.48 17.21 -5.83
CA SER A 557 -7.58 18.65 -6.10
C SER A 557 -8.48 18.96 -7.31
N HIS A 558 -8.75 17.98 -8.18
CA HIS A 558 -9.76 18.12 -9.23
C HIS A 558 -11.17 18.22 -8.63
N LEU A 559 -11.43 17.50 -7.54
CA LEU A 559 -12.77 17.37 -6.95
C LEU A 559 -13.22 18.67 -6.29
N ASP A 560 -12.35 19.34 -5.54
CA ASP A 560 -12.70 20.56 -4.80
C ASP A 560 -12.39 21.84 -5.58
N LEU A 561 -11.33 21.87 -6.41
CA LEU A 561 -10.94 23.08 -7.14
C LEU A 561 -11.55 23.21 -8.56
N GLU A 562 -12.10 22.15 -9.14
CA GLU A 562 -12.67 22.17 -10.50
C GLU A 562 -14.12 21.65 -10.55
N ASP A 563 -14.38 20.44 -10.05
CA ASP A 563 -15.72 19.81 -10.13
C ASP A 563 -16.72 20.46 -9.16
N GLY A 564 -16.23 20.92 -8.00
CA GLY A 564 -17.02 21.56 -6.97
C GLY A 564 -17.71 20.55 -6.04
N VAL A 565 -18.10 21.05 -4.87
CA VAL A 565 -18.73 20.26 -3.81
C VAL A 565 -20.24 20.43 -3.88
N LEU A 566 -20.99 19.34 -3.78
CA LEU A 566 -22.45 19.40 -3.65
C LEU A 566 -22.86 19.22 -2.19
N TYR A 567 -24.11 19.58 -1.91
CA TYR A 567 -24.76 19.36 -0.64
C TYR A 567 -26.18 18.83 -0.88
N PRO A 568 -26.55 17.67 -0.32
CA PRO A 568 -27.94 17.23 -0.30
C PRO A 568 -28.73 17.99 0.76
N GLN A 569 -29.80 18.67 0.36
CA GLN A 569 -30.72 19.35 1.27
C GLN A 569 -31.26 18.36 2.31
N GLY A 570 -31.20 18.72 3.59
CA GLY A 570 -31.50 17.88 4.75
C GLY A 570 -30.31 17.11 5.31
N GLY A 571 -29.11 17.26 4.73
CA GLY A 571 -27.86 16.61 5.18
C GLY A 571 -27.55 15.29 4.48
N LEU A 572 -26.35 14.75 4.73
CA LEU A 572 -25.85 13.52 4.11
C LEU A 572 -26.68 12.28 4.46
N ILE A 573 -27.42 12.31 5.58
CA ILE A 573 -28.39 11.27 5.93
C ILE A 573 -29.42 11.01 4.83
N THR A 574 -29.80 12.03 4.06
CA THR A 574 -30.80 11.88 2.98
C THR A 574 -30.32 10.95 1.86
N VAL A 575 -29.00 10.82 1.68
CA VAL A 575 -28.39 9.84 0.78
C VAL A 575 -28.61 8.42 1.30
N ILE A 576 -28.50 8.21 2.60
CA ILE A 576 -28.79 6.93 3.24
C ILE A 576 -30.27 6.59 3.09
N ASP A 577 -31.16 7.55 3.38
CA ASP A 577 -32.62 7.36 3.26
C ASP A 577 -33.03 6.99 1.82
N ALA A 578 -32.41 7.62 0.83
CA ALA A 578 -32.63 7.30 -0.58
C ALA A 578 -32.18 5.88 -0.94
N ILE A 579 -30.97 5.48 -0.52
CA ILE A 579 -30.45 4.13 -0.78
C ILE A 579 -31.25 3.08 -0.02
N GLU A 580 -31.69 3.36 1.21
CA GLU A 580 -32.57 2.47 1.98
C GLU A 580 -33.90 2.26 1.25
N ARG A 581 -34.55 3.34 0.81
CA ARG A 581 -35.79 3.28 0.03
C ARG A 581 -35.62 2.43 -1.23
N VAL A 582 -34.54 2.64 -1.97
CA VAL A 582 -34.22 1.85 -3.17
C VAL A 582 -33.99 0.37 -2.82
N ALA A 583 -33.25 0.07 -1.74
CA ALA A 583 -33.05 -1.30 -1.29
C ALA A 583 -34.37 -1.99 -0.93
N ARG A 584 -35.25 -1.31 -0.18
CA ARG A 584 -36.58 -1.85 0.17
C ARG A 584 -37.47 -2.06 -1.05
N ALA A 585 -37.39 -1.18 -2.05
CA ALA A 585 -38.14 -1.32 -3.31
C ALA A 585 -37.72 -2.58 -4.10
N GLU A 586 -36.47 -3.03 -3.95
CA GLU A 586 -35.97 -4.29 -4.52
C GLU A 586 -36.32 -5.53 -3.67
N GLY A 587 -37.05 -5.35 -2.56
CA GLY A 587 -37.48 -6.45 -1.68
C GLY A 587 -36.45 -6.84 -0.61
N VAL A 588 -35.46 -5.99 -0.32
CA VAL A 588 -34.53 -6.22 0.80
C VAL A 588 -35.25 -6.11 2.14
N GLU A 589 -35.07 -7.12 2.99
CA GLU A 589 -35.48 -7.07 4.39
C GLU A 589 -34.39 -6.37 5.21
N ILE A 590 -34.73 -5.39 6.04
CA ILE A 590 -33.78 -4.68 6.89
C ILE A 590 -34.22 -4.84 8.35
N ARG A 591 -33.34 -5.41 9.18
CA ARG A 591 -33.54 -5.65 10.60
C ARG A 591 -32.55 -4.82 11.42
N THR A 592 -33.05 -3.80 12.12
CA THR A 592 -32.28 -2.99 13.07
C THR A 592 -32.39 -3.57 14.49
N GLY A 593 -31.55 -3.11 15.41
CA GLY A 593 -31.49 -3.63 16.79
C GLY A 593 -31.07 -5.10 16.85
N ALA A 594 -30.32 -5.58 15.85
CA ALA A 594 -29.98 -6.97 15.62
C ALA A 594 -28.47 -7.20 15.49
N PRO A 595 -27.67 -6.92 16.54
CA PRO A 595 -26.22 -7.13 16.51
C PRO A 595 -25.87 -8.59 16.21
N VAL A 596 -24.94 -8.79 15.27
CA VAL A 596 -24.41 -10.11 14.92
C VAL A 596 -23.44 -10.55 16.01
N ALA A 597 -23.72 -11.69 16.65
CA ALA A 597 -22.86 -12.32 17.64
C ALA A 597 -21.73 -13.12 16.99
N ARG A 598 -22.00 -13.80 15.87
CA ARG A 598 -20.98 -14.55 15.09
C ARG A 598 -21.47 -14.88 13.69
N ILE A 599 -20.51 -15.06 12.78
CA ILE A 599 -20.75 -15.66 11.46
C ILE A 599 -20.71 -17.18 11.61
N LEU A 600 -21.72 -17.86 11.08
CA LEU A 600 -21.83 -19.32 11.15
C LEU A 600 -21.02 -19.94 10.02
N THR A 601 -20.12 -20.84 10.38
CA THR A 601 -19.19 -21.48 9.43
C THR A 601 -19.14 -22.99 9.61
N GLU A 602 -19.09 -23.73 8.50
CA GLU A 602 -18.91 -25.18 8.48
C GLU A 602 -17.53 -25.56 7.91
N PRO A 603 -16.72 -26.36 8.63
CA PRO A 603 -15.44 -26.83 8.11
C PRO A 603 -15.59 -27.66 6.82
N THR A 604 -14.67 -27.46 5.89
CA THR A 604 -14.55 -28.21 4.64
C THR A 604 -13.37 -29.18 4.71
N LYS A 605 -13.36 -30.20 3.85
CA LYS A 605 -12.27 -31.19 3.77
C LYS A 605 -10.90 -30.59 3.43
N ALA A 606 -10.86 -29.37 2.87
CA ALA A 606 -9.64 -28.68 2.46
C ALA A 606 -9.00 -27.81 3.57
N GLY A 607 -9.47 -27.92 4.82
CA GLY A 607 -8.97 -27.08 5.93
C GLY A 607 -9.41 -25.62 5.86
N LYS A 608 -10.44 -25.32 5.05
CA LYS A 608 -11.18 -24.05 5.01
C LYS A 608 -12.56 -24.22 5.66
N ALA A 609 -13.34 -23.17 5.78
CA ALA A 609 -14.75 -23.27 6.11
C ALA A 609 -15.64 -22.73 4.97
N ARG A 610 -16.94 -22.99 5.05
CA ARG A 610 -18.00 -22.37 4.23
C ARG A 610 -18.93 -21.58 5.14
N ALA A 611 -19.30 -20.36 4.74
CA ALA A 611 -20.31 -19.59 5.44
C ALA A 611 -21.68 -20.25 5.31
N ARG A 612 -22.47 -20.24 6.38
CA ARG A 612 -23.85 -20.78 6.41
C ARG A 612 -24.89 -19.76 6.85
N GLY A 613 -24.46 -18.58 7.31
CA GLY A 613 -25.34 -17.56 7.82
C GLY A 613 -24.71 -16.79 8.98
N ALA A 614 -25.55 -16.19 9.82
CA ALA A 614 -25.15 -15.42 10.99
C ALA A 614 -26.07 -15.69 12.17
N GLN A 615 -25.53 -15.56 13.38
CA GLN A 615 -26.31 -15.55 14.60
C GLN A 615 -26.43 -14.11 15.09
N ILE A 616 -27.66 -13.64 15.28
CA ILE A 616 -27.97 -12.30 15.78
C ILE A 616 -28.51 -12.37 17.21
N THR A 617 -28.33 -11.29 17.96
CA THR A 617 -28.94 -11.10 19.27
C THR A 617 -29.96 -9.98 19.17
N THR A 618 -31.19 -10.24 19.60
CA THR A 618 -32.28 -9.25 19.65
C THR A 618 -32.82 -9.17 21.08
N GLU A 619 -33.73 -8.23 21.35
CA GLU A 619 -34.44 -8.18 22.64
C GLU A 619 -35.21 -9.48 22.95
N ALA A 620 -35.68 -10.20 21.91
CA ALA A 620 -36.37 -11.48 22.05
C ALA A 620 -35.42 -12.68 22.30
N GLY A 621 -34.11 -12.44 22.28
CA GLY A 621 -33.07 -13.46 22.44
C GLY A 621 -32.24 -13.67 21.18
N THR A 622 -31.52 -14.80 21.16
CA THR A 622 -30.63 -15.16 20.06
C THR A 622 -31.38 -15.87 18.94
N GLU A 623 -31.15 -15.44 17.71
CA GLU A 623 -31.74 -16.01 16.49
C GLU A 623 -30.64 -16.40 15.50
N THR A 624 -30.87 -17.48 14.75
CA THR A 624 -29.98 -17.93 13.68
C THR A 624 -30.64 -17.64 12.33
N LEU A 625 -29.89 -16.96 11.46
CA LEU A 625 -30.28 -16.69 10.09
C LEU A 625 -29.37 -17.48 9.15
N ASP A 626 -29.96 -18.34 8.32
CA ASP A 626 -29.23 -19.11 7.31
C ASP A 626 -29.10 -18.33 6.00
N ALA A 627 -27.94 -18.42 5.35
CA ALA A 627 -27.71 -17.87 4.02
C ALA A 627 -26.63 -18.62 3.23
N ASP A 628 -26.75 -18.58 1.90
CA ASP A 628 -25.74 -19.11 0.98
C ASP A 628 -24.49 -18.22 0.89
N VAL A 629 -24.70 -16.91 1.06
CA VAL A 629 -23.67 -15.86 1.00
C VAL A 629 -23.79 -14.96 2.24
N VAL A 630 -22.66 -14.63 2.84
CA VAL A 630 -22.58 -13.62 3.91
C VAL A 630 -21.66 -12.50 3.45
N VAL A 631 -22.15 -11.26 3.51
CA VAL A 631 -21.40 -10.05 3.18
C VAL A 631 -21.23 -9.24 4.44
N SER A 632 -20.01 -9.09 4.93
CA SER A 632 -19.75 -8.18 6.06
C SER A 632 -19.38 -6.80 5.57
N THR A 633 -20.14 -5.79 6.01
CA THR A 633 -19.82 -4.37 5.83
C THR A 633 -19.49 -3.66 7.15
N ALA A 634 -19.46 -4.43 8.24
CA ALA A 634 -18.87 -4.00 9.50
C ALA A 634 -17.35 -3.75 9.34
N ASP A 635 -16.73 -3.15 10.34
CA ASP A 635 -15.28 -3.00 10.38
C ASP A 635 -14.62 -4.38 10.17
N LEU A 636 -13.66 -4.46 9.24
CA LEU A 636 -13.01 -5.72 8.89
C LEU A 636 -12.23 -6.30 10.07
N HIS A 637 -11.66 -5.45 10.94
CA HIS A 637 -10.99 -5.91 12.17
C HIS A 637 -12.00 -6.64 13.05
N HIS A 638 -13.16 -6.04 13.31
CA HIS A 638 -14.22 -6.65 14.11
C HIS A 638 -14.75 -7.95 13.47
N THR A 639 -15.01 -7.93 12.16
CA THR A 639 -15.46 -9.12 11.42
C THR A 639 -14.48 -10.29 11.57
N GLU A 640 -13.19 -10.01 11.40
CA GLU A 640 -12.15 -11.04 11.43
C GLU A 640 -11.82 -11.49 12.85
N THR A 641 -11.80 -10.59 13.82
CA THR A 641 -11.28 -10.89 15.17
C THR A 641 -12.36 -11.26 16.19
N GLU A 642 -13.60 -10.85 15.98
CA GLU A 642 -14.71 -11.09 16.90
C GLU A 642 -15.77 -12.02 16.28
N LEU A 643 -16.15 -11.82 15.01
CA LEU A 643 -17.25 -12.57 14.40
C LEU A 643 -16.84 -13.93 13.81
N LEU A 644 -15.53 -14.20 13.68
CA LEU A 644 -14.99 -15.43 13.12
C LEU A 644 -14.13 -16.23 14.11
N PRO A 645 -14.20 -17.59 14.07
CA PRO A 645 -13.26 -18.45 14.77
C PRO A 645 -11.82 -18.20 14.30
N GLU A 646 -10.85 -18.28 15.22
CA GLU A 646 -9.43 -17.99 14.96
C GLU A 646 -8.85 -18.76 13.76
N ALA A 647 -9.22 -20.04 13.61
CA ALA A 647 -8.76 -20.90 12.53
C ALA A 647 -9.20 -20.44 11.12
N PHE A 648 -10.24 -19.62 11.01
CA PHE A 648 -10.86 -19.21 9.75
C PHE A 648 -10.67 -17.73 9.41
N ARG A 649 -9.77 -17.05 10.13
CA ARG A 649 -9.46 -15.63 9.90
C ARG A 649 -8.54 -15.47 8.67
N THR A 650 -8.95 -14.65 7.71
CA THR A 650 -8.07 -14.19 6.63
C THR A 650 -7.10 -13.13 7.15
N TYR A 651 -7.54 -12.28 8.06
CA TYR A 651 -6.77 -11.18 8.64
C TYR A 651 -6.74 -11.28 10.17
N PRO A 652 -5.91 -12.18 10.74
CA PRO A 652 -5.81 -12.37 12.19
C PRO A 652 -5.22 -11.14 12.89
N GLN A 653 -5.30 -11.07 14.23
CA GLN A 653 -4.80 -9.93 15.02
C GLN A 653 -3.36 -9.50 14.64
N ALA A 654 -2.47 -10.46 14.38
CA ALA A 654 -1.09 -10.19 13.97
C ALA A 654 -0.94 -9.40 12.64
N TYR A 655 -1.96 -9.38 11.77
CA TYR A 655 -2.03 -8.50 10.61
C TYR A 655 -2.25 -7.04 11.06
N TRP A 656 -3.22 -6.84 11.96
CA TRP A 656 -3.62 -5.53 12.47
C TRP A 656 -2.57 -4.90 13.38
N ASP A 657 -1.81 -5.71 14.12
CA ASP A 657 -0.70 -5.23 14.95
C ASP A 657 0.41 -4.53 14.13
N LYS A 658 0.49 -4.84 12.83
CA LYS A 658 1.45 -4.27 11.88
C LYS A 658 0.84 -3.20 10.99
N ALA A 659 -0.49 -3.13 10.92
CA ALA A 659 -1.21 -2.15 10.13
C ALA A 659 -1.16 -0.79 10.82
N THR A 660 -1.23 0.26 10.01
CA THR A 660 -1.33 1.66 10.47
C THR A 660 -2.79 2.09 10.42
N ALA A 661 -3.35 2.48 11.56
CA ALA A 661 -4.66 3.09 11.62
C ALA A 661 -4.63 4.50 11.02
N GLY A 662 -5.70 4.89 10.34
CA GLY A 662 -5.97 6.30 10.06
C GLY A 662 -6.23 7.06 11.36
N PRO A 663 -6.44 8.39 11.29
CA PRO A 663 -6.63 9.22 12.47
C PRO A 663 -7.94 8.85 13.19
N GLY A 664 -8.00 9.16 14.48
CA GLY A 664 -9.25 9.34 15.21
C GLY A 664 -9.74 10.78 15.08
N ALA A 665 -10.83 11.11 15.77
CA ALA A 665 -11.31 12.48 15.89
C ALA A 665 -12.00 12.69 17.24
N VAL A 666 -12.01 13.94 17.72
CA VAL A 666 -13.10 14.43 18.56
C VAL A 666 -14.04 15.20 17.65
N LEU A 667 -15.31 14.82 17.66
CA LEU A 667 -16.39 15.51 16.96
C LEU A 667 -17.19 16.33 17.96
N VAL A 668 -17.51 17.57 17.60
CA VAL A 668 -18.32 18.48 18.42
C VAL A 668 -19.48 18.98 17.58
N TYR A 669 -20.69 18.89 18.13
CA TYR A 669 -21.93 19.31 17.50
C TYR A 669 -22.53 20.42 18.37
N LEU A 670 -22.68 21.61 17.82
CA LEU A 670 -23.11 22.81 18.53
C LEU A 670 -24.34 23.40 17.87
N GLY A 671 -25.40 23.61 18.66
CA GLY A 671 -26.45 24.56 18.32
C GLY A 671 -26.04 25.93 18.83
N VAL A 672 -25.93 26.92 17.95
CA VAL A 672 -25.45 28.27 18.28
C VAL A 672 -26.55 29.29 18.00
N ARG A 673 -26.86 30.14 18.98
CA ARG A 673 -27.84 31.24 18.83
C ARG A 673 -27.25 32.35 17.96
N GLY A 674 -28.01 32.86 16.99
CA GLY A 674 -27.62 33.93 16.08
C GLY A 674 -26.74 33.47 14.91
N GLU A 675 -26.51 34.35 13.95
CA GLU A 675 -25.71 34.08 12.73
C GLU A 675 -24.20 34.04 13.00
N LEU A 676 -23.48 33.26 12.18
CA LEU A 676 -22.02 33.14 12.21
C LEU A 676 -21.43 33.42 10.81
N PRO A 677 -21.46 34.67 10.32
CA PRO A 677 -21.01 35.01 8.96
C PRO A 677 -19.51 34.79 8.72
N GLU A 678 -18.71 34.69 9.77
CA GLU A 678 -17.28 34.42 9.72
C GLU A 678 -16.99 32.99 9.24
N LEU A 679 -17.94 32.07 9.43
CA LEU A 679 -17.85 30.66 9.05
C LEU A 679 -18.71 30.37 7.81
N HIS A 680 -18.08 29.83 6.76
CA HIS A 680 -18.80 29.30 5.60
C HIS A 680 -19.34 27.89 5.88
N HIS A 681 -20.13 27.33 4.95
CA HIS A 681 -20.61 25.95 5.03
C HIS A 681 -19.47 24.98 5.36
N HIS A 682 -18.31 25.15 4.70
CA HIS A 682 -17.07 24.48 5.07
C HIS A 682 -16.00 25.53 5.39
N THR A 683 -15.40 25.40 6.57
CA THR A 683 -14.28 26.23 7.02
C THR A 683 -13.17 25.34 7.58
N LEU A 684 -11.93 25.62 7.18
CA LEU A 684 -10.73 24.92 7.63
C LEU A 684 -9.85 25.88 8.42
N LEU A 685 -9.28 25.42 9.51
CA LEU A 685 -8.29 26.15 10.29
C LEU A 685 -6.97 25.40 10.18
N PHE A 686 -5.95 26.00 9.60
CA PHE A 686 -4.63 25.37 9.42
C PHE A 686 -3.60 26.00 10.34
N THR A 687 -2.94 25.15 11.12
CA THR A 687 -1.78 25.53 11.93
C THR A 687 -0.60 25.86 11.02
N GLU A 688 0.33 26.69 11.50
CA GLU A 688 1.53 27.05 10.74
C GLU A 688 2.44 25.82 10.59
N ASP A 689 2.70 25.10 11.68
CA ASP A 689 3.52 23.88 11.69
C ASP A 689 2.66 22.62 11.49
N TRP A 690 2.38 22.31 10.22
CA TRP A 690 1.71 21.07 9.83
C TRP A 690 2.51 19.81 10.13
N ASP A 691 3.84 19.89 10.06
CA ASP A 691 4.69 18.73 10.30
C ASP A 691 4.54 18.25 11.74
N GLU A 692 4.59 19.18 12.68
CA GLU A 692 4.36 18.90 14.08
C GLU A 692 2.92 18.43 14.34
N ASN A 693 1.93 19.05 13.70
CA ASN A 693 0.52 18.62 13.83
C ASN A 693 0.33 17.16 13.39
N PHE A 694 0.90 16.78 12.25
CA PHE A 694 0.84 15.40 11.76
C PHE A 694 1.72 14.45 12.56
N SER A 695 2.89 14.88 13.08
CA SER A 695 3.79 14.02 13.86
C SER A 695 3.15 13.57 15.17
N ARG A 696 2.31 14.42 15.78
CA ARG A 696 1.55 14.09 17.01
C ARG A 696 0.49 13.01 16.78
N ILE A 697 -0.11 12.96 15.59
CA ILE A 697 -1.11 11.95 15.21
C ILE A 697 -0.45 10.68 14.64
N PHE A 698 0.54 10.87 13.77
CA PHE A 698 1.25 9.82 13.02
C PHE A 698 2.76 9.90 13.28
N PRO A 699 3.22 9.53 14.49
CA PRO A 699 4.63 9.62 14.80
C PRO A 699 5.46 8.63 13.97
N PRO A 700 6.74 8.92 13.72
CA PRO A 700 7.69 7.93 13.23
C PRO A 700 7.65 6.66 14.10
N LYS A 701 8.00 5.52 13.50
CA LYS A 701 7.88 4.22 14.19
C LYS A 701 8.61 4.23 15.55
N GLY A 702 7.85 4.02 16.62
CA GLY A 702 8.34 4.04 18.00
C GLY A 702 8.18 5.37 18.74
N GLY A 703 7.66 6.42 18.07
CA GLY A 703 7.28 7.67 18.71
C GLY A 703 5.95 7.60 19.46
N THR A 704 5.69 8.60 20.30
CA THR A 704 4.48 8.68 21.13
C THR A 704 3.45 9.59 20.46
N THR A 705 2.19 9.17 20.45
CA THR A 705 1.08 9.97 19.94
C THR A 705 0.59 10.97 20.98
N SER A 706 0.13 12.14 20.55
CA SER A 706 -0.52 13.13 21.42
C SER A 706 -1.58 13.91 20.64
N VAL A 707 -2.44 14.64 21.36
CA VAL A 707 -3.45 15.50 20.72
C VAL A 707 -2.76 16.78 20.26
N PRO A 708 -2.88 17.19 18.98
CA PRO A 708 -2.33 18.46 18.53
C PRO A 708 -2.90 19.67 19.26
N ASP A 709 -2.05 20.68 19.43
CA ASP A 709 -2.37 21.92 20.10
C ASP A 709 -1.41 23.06 19.63
N PRO A 710 -1.91 24.10 18.94
CA PRO A 710 -3.25 24.16 18.34
C PRO A 710 -3.45 23.01 17.33
N ALA A 711 -4.69 22.68 17.00
CA ALA A 711 -4.99 21.62 16.04
C ALA A 711 -5.41 22.23 14.69
N SER A 712 -5.09 21.56 13.59
CA SER A 712 -5.77 21.88 12.32
C SER A 712 -7.21 21.35 12.38
N ILE A 713 -8.20 22.24 12.34
CA ILE A 713 -9.61 21.93 12.62
C ILE A 713 -10.44 22.04 11.33
N TYR A 714 -11.45 21.17 11.20
CA TYR A 714 -12.49 21.32 10.19
C TYR A 714 -13.82 21.70 10.85
N VAL A 715 -14.50 22.68 10.26
CA VAL A 715 -15.81 23.16 10.68
C VAL A 715 -16.80 23.03 9.52
N CYS A 716 -17.96 22.46 9.80
CA CYS A 716 -19.10 22.42 8.88
C CYS A 716 -20.28 23.16 9.50
N LYS A 717 -20.86 24.13 8.78
CA LYS A 717 -22.05 24.90 9.20
C LYS A 717 -23.15 24.79 8.13
N PRO A 718 -23.87 23.66 8.03
CA PRO A 718 -24.81 23.44 6.94
C PRO A 718 -25.98 24.44 6.92
N SER A 719 -26.35 25.03 8.07
CA SER A 719 -27.34 26.11 8.18
C SER A 719 -27.00 27.37 7.36
N ALA A 720 -25.74 27.53 6.91
CA ALA A 720 -25.37 28.55 5.93
C ALA A 720 -25.98 28.33 4.54
N THR A 721 -26.47 27.12 4.25
CA THR A 721 -26.99 26.71 2.95
C THR A 721 -28.39 26.11 3.05
N ASP A 722 -28.74 25.54 4.19
CA ASP A 722 -29.99 24.82 4.41
C ASP A 722 -30.65 25.29 5.70
N GLY A 723 -31.73 26.05 5.59
CA GLY A 723 -32.48 26.54 6.74
C GLY A 723 -33.24 25.45 7.51
N SER A 724 -33.30 24.22 7.03
CA SER A 724 -34.05 23.12 7.67
C SER A 724 -33.27 22.39 8.76
N VAL A 725 -31.95 22.56 8.85
CA VAL A 725 -31.09 21.82 9.79
C VAL A 725 -30.90 22.52 11.14
N ALA A 726 -31.40 23.74 11.30
CA ALA A 726 -31.35 24.49 12.55
C ALA A 726 -32.64 25.31 12.74
N PRO A 727 -33.06 25.60 13.98
CA PRO A 727 -34.14 26.53 14.25
C PRO A 727 -33.86 27.93 13.68
N GLU A 728 -34.91 28.70 13.39
CA GLU A 728 -34.76 30.08 12.93
C GLU A 728 -33.93 30.91 13.92
N GLY A 729 -33.03 31.73 13.38
CA GLY A 729 -32.10 32.55 14.17
C GLY A 729 -31.02 31.74 14.90
N HIS A 730 -30.79 30.48 14.54
CA HIS A 730 -29.72 29.63 15.06
C HIS A 730 -28.91 28.99 13.92
N GLU A 731 -27.72 28.51 14.27
CA GLU A 731 -26.80 27.83 13.37
C GLU A 731 -26.46 26.45 13.93
N ASN A 732 -26.32 25.44 13.07
CA ASN A 732 -25.81 24.12 13.46
C ASN A 732 -24.34 23.99 13.04
N VAL A 733 -23.44 23.86 14.02
CA VAL A 733 -21.99 23.79 13.77
C VAL A 733 -21.46 22.43 14.15
N PHE A 734 -20.83 21.76 13.20
CA PHE A 734 -20.07 20.54 13.37
C PHE A 734 -18.57 20.85 13.32
N ILE A 735 -17.81 20.37 14.30
CA ILE A 735 -16.37 20.56 14.41
C ILE A 735 -15.70 19.19 14.46
N LEU A 736 -14.65 19.01 13.64
CA LEU A 736 -13.79 17.83 13.65
C LEU A 736 -12.38 18.26 14.06
N VAL A 737 -11.91 17.71 15.17
CA VAL A 737 -10.53 17.84 15.66
C VAL A 737 -9.78 16.53 15.39
N PRO A 738 -8.83 16.49 14.45
CA PRO A 738 -8.03 15.30 14.17
C PRO A 738 -7.15 14.94 15.37
N ILE A 739 -7.20 13.68 15.78
CA ILE A 739 -6.42 13.15 16.92
C ILE A 739 -5.90 11.75 16.63
N PRO A 740 -4.97 11.20 17.44
CA PRO A 740 -4.59 9.80 17.34
C PRO A 740 -5.79 8.85 17.44
N ALA A 741 -5.75 7.73 16.70
CA ALA A 741 -6.72 6.65 16.85
C ALA A 741 -6.43 5.86 18.15
N ASP A 742 -7.00 6.35 19.24
CA ASP A 742 -6.80 5.82 20.58
C ASP A 742 -8.12 5.88 21.39
N PRO A 743 -8.82 4.74 21.58
CA PRO A 743 -10.05 4.69 22.35
C PRO A 743 -9.89 5.11 23.81
N THR A 744 -8.67 5.12 24.37
CA THR A 744 -8.42 5.55 25.75
C THR A 744 -8.53 7.07 25.92
N ILE A 745 -8.63 7.84 24.83
CA ILE A 745 -8.95 9.27 24.88
C ILE A 745 -10.34 9.51 25.47
N GLY A 746 -11.27 8.56 25.28
CA GLY A 746 -12.57 8.56 25.92
C GLY A 746 -13.75 8.71 24.97
N ARG A 747 -14.92 8.85 25.57
CA ARG A 747 -16.23 9.01 24.96
C ARG A 747 -16.74 10.43 25.16
N GLY A 748 -17.55 10.91 24.21
CA GLY A 748 -18.25 12.17 24.33
C GLY A 748 -19.53 12.06 25.14
N GLY A 749 -20.21 13.20 25.28
CA GLY A 749 -21.48 13.32 25.99
C GLY A 749 -22.30 14.49 25.47
N ILE A 750 -23.48 14.66 26.06
CA ILE A 750 -24.37 15.78 25.79
C ILE A 750 -24.16 16.83 26.89
N ASP A 751 -24.16 18.10 26.53
CA ASP A 751 -24.06 19.24 27.45
C ASP A 751 -22.84 19.14 28.40
N GLY A 752 -21.70 18.69 27.86
CA GLY A 752 -20.43 18.58 28.59
C GLY A 752 -20.29 17.35 29.49
N ALA A 753 -21.21 16.38 29.40
CA ALA A 753 -21.20 15.17 30.22
C ALA A 753 -20.27 14.03 29.71
N GLY A 754 -19.40 14.30 28.73
CA GLY A 754 -18.43 13.33 28.22
C GLY A 754 -17.21 13.16 29.13
N ASP A 755 -16.28 12.30 28.72
CA ASP A 755 -15.00 12.13 29.40
C ASP A 755 -14.20 13.44 29.39
N ALA A 756 -13.57 13.77 30.52
CA ALA A 756 -12.91 15.06 30.72
C ALA A 756 -11.92 15.44 29.62
N ARG A 757 -11.17 14.47 29.07
CA ARG A 757 -10.21 14.70 27.99
C ARG A 757 -10.90 15.04 26.66
N VAL A 758 -12.05 14.45 26.37
CA VAL A 758 -12.83 14.76 25.17
C VAL A 758 -13.40 16.17 25.26
N GLU A 759 -13.95 16.53 26.42
CA GLU A 759 -14.53 17.86 26.65
C GLU A 759 -13.46 18.97 26.65
N GLU A 760 -12.27 18.72 27.21
CA GLU A 760 -11.14 19.65 27.14
C GLU A 760 -10.70 19.91 25.69
N ILE A 761 -10.66 18.86 24.84
CA ILE A 761 -10.33 19.02 23.42
C ILE A 761 -11.40 19.85 22.71
N ALA A 762 -12.68 19.61 23.02
CA ALA A 762 -13.78 20.37 22.46
C ALA A 762 -13.74 21.85 22.88
N ASP A 763 -13.51 22.14 24.16
CA ASP A 763 -13.40 23.52 24.67
C ASP A 763 -12.25 24.26 24.01
N ARG A 764 -11.11 23.60 23.84
CA ARG A 764 -9.93 24.17 23.16
C ARG A 764 -10.20 24.45 21.68
N ALA A 765 -10.94 23.58 21.00
CA ALA A 765 -11.35 23.80 19.62
C ALA A 765 -12.35 24.96 19.48
N ILE A 766 -13.31 25.09 20.40
CA ILE A 766 -14.26 26.21 20.45
C ILE A 766 -13.51 27.52 20.66
N GLN A 767 -12.56 27.56 21.61
CA GLN A 767 -11.73 28.74 21.85
C GLN A 767 -10.87 29.08 20.62
N GLN A 768 -10.24 28.09 19.99
CA GLN A 768 -9.44 28.31 18.79
C GLN A 768 -10.28 28.90 17.65
N ILE A 769 -11.50 28.41 17.43
CA ILE A 769 -12.43 28.97 16.42
C ILE A 769 -12.83 30.39 16.81
N SER A 770 -13.15 30.64 18.08
CA SER A 770 -13.46 31.98 18.60
C SER A 770 -12.33 32.97 18.30
N ASP A 771 -11.09 32.60 18.62
CA ASP A 771 -9.92 33.46 18.45
C ASP A 771 -9.57 33.69 16.97
N TRP A 772 -9.58 32.63 16.15
CA TRP A 772 -9.10 32.69 14.76
C TRP A 772 -10.15 33.21 13.78
N ALA A 773 -11.43 32.97 14.03
CA ALA A 773 -12.53 33.50 13.23
C ALA A 773 -13.00 34.88 13.72
N GLY A 774 -12.57 35.32 14.91
CA GLY A 774 -12.96 36.62 15.48
C GLY A 774 -14.37 36.65 16.08
N ILE A 775 -14.78 35.57 16.76
CA ILE A 775 -16.12 35.39 17.35
C ILE A 775 -16.00 35.29 18.88
N PRO A 776 -15.73 36.40 19.60
CA PRO A 776 -15.36 36.37 21.02
C PRO A 776 -16.47 35.86 21.96
N ASP A 777 -17.72 35.87 21.53
CA ASP A 777 -18.88 35.41 22.28
C ASP A 777 -19.37 34.01 21.86
N LEU A 778 -18.58 33.27 21.07
CA LEU A 778 -19.00 31.96 20.51
C LEU A 778 -19.46 31.00 21.61
N ALA A 779 -18.68 30.85 22.68
CA ALA A 779 -19.01 29.94 23.78
C ALA A 779 -20.32 30.32 24.49
N ASP A 780 -20.56 31.61 24.71
CA ASP A 780 -21.77 32.13 25.38
C ASP A 780 -23.05 31.96 24.54
N ARG A 781 -22.89 31.70 23.24
CA ARG A 781 -24.00 31.50 22.28
C ARG A 781 -24.37 30.04 22.08
N ILE A 782 -23.63 29.09 22.64
CA ILE A 782 -23.93 27.66 22.53
C ILE A 782 -25.16 27.32 23.38
N VAL A 783 -26.23 26.86 22.72
CA VAL A 783 -27.50 26.45 23.35
C VAL A 783 -27.69 24.94 23.38
N LEU A 784 -26.91 24.20 22.58
CA LEU A 784 -26.89 22.75 22.54
C LEU A 784 -25.46 22.29 22.27
N ARG A 785 -24.97 21.30 23.02
CA ARG A 785 -23.66 20.70 22.79
C ARG A 785 -23.75 19.18 22.83
N ARG A 786 -23.08 18.53 21.88
CA ARG A 786 -22.73 17.11 21.96
C ARG A 786 -21.30 16.90 21.49
N THR A 787 -20.61 15.97 22.11
CA THR A 787 -19.29 15.51 21.67
C THR A 787 -19.32 14.03 21.31
N SER A 788 -18.32 13.57 20.57
CA SER A 788 -18.03 12.15 20.35
C SER A 788 -16.53 11.96 20.21
N GLY A 789 -16.00 10.92 20.85
CA GLY A 789 -14.57 10.61 20.87
C GLY A 789 -14.26 9.24 20.25
N PRO A 790 -12.97 8.85 20.16
CA PRO A 790 -12.56 7.55 19.64
C PRO A 790 -13.16 6.36 20.41
N GLY A 791 -13.47 6.53 21.69
CA GLY A 791 -14.18 5.53 22.49
C GLY A 791 -15.57 5.22 21.95
N ASP A 792 -16.31 6.23 21.47
CA ASP A 792 -17.63 6.04 20.88
C ASP A 792 -17.53 5.30 19.54
N PHE A 793 -16.57 5.64 18.69
CA PHE A 793 -16.39 4.94 17.41
C PHE A 793 -16.01 3.47 17.60
N ALA A 794 -15.23 3.16 18.64
CA ALA A 794 -14.89 1.78 18.98
C ALA A 794 -16.09 1.01 19.57
N ALA A 795 -16.88 1.66 20.44
CA ALA A 795 -18.03 1.02 21.10
C ALA A 795 -19.22 0.85 20.13
N ASP A 796 -19.62 1.92 19.45
CA ASP A 796 -20.89 2.01 18.73
C ASP A 796 -20.80 1.61 17.26
N LEU A 797 -19.59 1.66 16.68
CA LEU A 797 -19.33 1.33 15.26
C LEU A 797 -18.30 0.21 15.08
N HIS A 798 -17.79 -0.35 16.19
CA HIS A 798 -16.73 -1.36 16.21
C HIS A 798 -15.47 -0.97 15.41
N SER A 799 -15.19 0.34 15.37
CA SER A 799 -14.10 0.90 14.57
C SER A 799 -12.76 0.50 15.15
N TRP A 800 -11.90 -0.09 14.34
CA TRP A 800 -10.57 -0.51 14.78
C TRP A 800 -9.77 0.66 15.38
N LYS A 801 -9.40 0.57 16.67
CA LYS A 801 -8.73 1.65 17.42
C LYS A 801 -9.49 2.99 17.44
N GLY A 802 -10.81 2.99 17.23
CA GLY A 802 -11.60 4.23 17.23
C GLY A 802 -11.25 5.18 16.07
N THR A 803 -10.74 4.65 14.95
CA THR A 803 -10.46 5.47 13.76
C THR A 803 -11.75 5.89 13.04
N ILE A 804 -11.75 7.13 12.53
CA ILE A 804 -12.82 7.64 11.65
C ILE A 804 -12.61 7.27 10.18
N LEU A 805 -11.39 6.90 9.79
CA LEU A 805 -10.99 6.63 8.40
C LEU A 805 -10.41 5.23 8.19
N GLY A 806 -10.68 4.24 9.06
CA GLY A 806 -10.20 2.87 8.86
C GLY A 806 -8.66 2.76 8.74
N PRO A 807 -8.12 1.78 7.98
CA PRO A 807 -6.69 1.69 7.71
C PRO A 807 -6.16 2.88 6.90
N ALA A 808 -5.03 3.47 7.31
CA ALA A 808 -4.39 4.59 6.63
C ALA A 808 -4.00 4.27 5.18
N HIS A 809 -4.00 5.27 4.30
CA HIS A 809 -3.58 5.14 2.89
C HIS A 809 -2.06 5.22 2.69
N THR A 810 -1.32 4.39 3.41
CA THR A 810 0.11 4.17 3.11
C THR A 810 0.26 3.36 1.82
N LEU A 811 1.45 3.37 1.20
CA LEU A 811 1.69 2.60 -0.04
C LEU A 811 1.35 1.11 0.13
N SER A 812 1.66 0.52 1.30
CA SER A 812 1.35 -0.88 1.62
C SER A 812 -0.10 -1.17 2.00
N GLN A 813 -0.93 -0.14 2.16
CA GLN A 813 -2.35 -0.23 2.53
C GLN A 813 -3.28 0.42 1.49
N SER A 814 -2.76 0.72 0.30
CA SER A 814 -3.47 1.35 -0.81
C SER A 814 -3.61 0.41 -2.02
N ALA A 815 -4.59 0.70 -2.88
CA ALA A 815 -4.84 -0.01 -4.14
C ALA A 815 -4.82 -1.55 -3.98
N MET A 816 -4.03 -2.26 -4.78
CA MET A 816 -3.97 -3.73 -4.80
C MET A 816 -3.39 -4.37 -3.51
N PHE A 817 -2.79 -3.58 -2.62
CA PHE A 817 -2.26 -4.06 -1.33
C PHE A 817 -3.26 -3.93 -0.17
N ARG A 818 -4.36 -3.19 -0.39
CA ARG A 818 -5.47 -3.09 0.56
C ARG A 818 -6.16 -4.44 0.73
N ALA A 819 -6.85 -4.64 1.85
CA ALA A 819 -7.62 -5.85 2.09
C ALA A 819 -8.65 -6.07 0.96
N GLY A 820 -8.70 -7.30 0.44
CA GLY A 820 -9.62 -7.66 -0.63
C GLY A 820 -11.06 -7.78 -0.14
N ASN A 821 -11.98 -8.05 -1.06
CA ASN A 821 -13.42 -8.13 -0.78
C ASN A 821 -13.97 -9.57 -0.65
N THR A 822 -13.09 -10.56 -0.49
CA THR A 822 -13.46 -11.98 -0.29
C THR A 822 -12.53 -12.65 0.71
N SER A 823 -13.08 -13.47 1.60
CA SER A 823 -12.31 -14.29 2.53
C SER A 823 -11.48 -15.34 1.79
N LYS A 824 -10.23 -15.56 2.21
CA LYS A 824 -9.38 -16.64 1.68
C LYS A 824 -9.62 -17.97 2.42
N ARG A 825 -10.28 -17.90 3.58
CA ARG A 825 -10.46 -19.00 4.53
C ARG A 825 -11.90 -19.50 4.65
N VAL A 826 -12.88 -18.64 4.35
CA VAL A 826 -14.31 -18.96 4.43
C VAL A 826 -14.96 -18.75 3.07
N ASP A 827 -15.30 -19.84 2.39
CA ASP A 827 -16.00 -19.78 1.10
C ASP A 827 -17.43 -19.23 1.32
N GLY A 828 -17.87 -18.30 0.47
CA GLY A 828 -19.16 -17.61 0.63
C GLY A 828 -19.17 -16.43 1.60
N LEU A 829 -18.02 -16.09 2.21
CA LEU A 829 -17.85 -14.86 2.99
C LEU A 829 -17.15 -13.77 2.18
N HIS A 830 -17.82 -12.63 2.07
CA HIS A 830 -17.35 -11.45 1.36
C HIS A 830 -17.34 -10.21 2.25
N TYR A 831 -16.64 -9.17 1.79
CA TYR A 831 -16.46 -7.92 2.52
C TYR A 831 -16.75 -6.74 1.60
N ALA A 832 -17.38 -5.68 2.10
CA ALA A 832 -17.53 -4.42 1.36
C ALA A 832 -17.43 -3.21 2.31
N GLY A 833 -17.03 -2.05 1.79
CA GLY A 833 -16.96 -0.79 2.53
C GLY A 833 -15.55 -0.27 2.78
N GLY A 834 -15.42 0.65 3.74
CA GLY A 834 -14.20 1.46 3.90
C GLY A 834 -12.93 0.70 4.30
N SER A 835 -13.06 -0.48 4.92
CA SER A 835 -11.90 -1.29 5.36
C SER A 835 -11.30 -2.16 4.26
N THR A 836 -11.93 -2.24 3.08
CA THR A 836 -11.50 -3.07 1.94
C THR A 836 -11.32 -2.23 0.68
N ILE A 837 -11.02 -2.89 -0.45
CA ILE A 837 -10.96 -2.23 -1.75
C ILE A 837 -12.32 -1.59 -2.12
N PRO A 838 -12.31 -0.40 -2.74
CA PRO A 838 -11.14 0.39 -3.14
C PRO A 838 -10.57 1.30 -2.03
N GLY A 839 -11.35 1.68 -1.01
CA GLY A 839 -10.89 2.61 0.01
C GLY A 839 -12.00 3.22 0.87
N ILE A 840 -11.66 4.28 1.59
CA ILE A 840 -12.57 5.06 2.46
C ILE A 840 -13.31 6.14 1.66
N GLY A 841 -14.50 6.52 2.13
CA GLY A 841 -15.35 7.56 1.56
C GLY A 841 -16.65 6.98 1.01
N LEU A 842 -17.72 7.77 1.05
CA LEU A 842 -19.04 7.33 0.58
C LEU A 842 -19.01 6.82 -0.88
N PRO A 843 -18.36 7.51 -1.85
CA PRO A 843 -18.22 6.98 -3.21
C PRO A 843 -17.47 5.64 -3.25
N MET A 844 -16.39 5.50 -2.46
CA MET A 844 -15.61 4.26 -2.44
C MET A 844 -16.41 3.09 -1.88
N CYS A 845 -17.28 3.33 -0.89
CA CYS A 845 -18.19 2.33 -0.35
C CYS A 845 -19.22 1.84 -1.38
N LEU A 846 -19.76 2.74 -2.21
CA LEU A 846 -20.67 2.38 -3.32
C LEU A 846 -19.94 1.53 -4.37
N ILE A 847 -18.73 1.94 -4.75
CA ILE A 847 -17.90 1.15 -5.68
C ILE A 847 -17.58 -0.22 -5.07
N SER A 848 -17.25 -0.29 -3.78
CA SER A 848 -16.97 -1.55 -3.09
C SER A 848 -18.14 -2.54 -3.16
N ALA A 849 -19.37 -2.04 -3.02
CA ALA A 849 -20.60 -2.82 -3.19
C ALA A 849 -20.78 -3.36 -4.61
N GLU A 850 -20.38 -2.60 -5.63
CA GLU A 850 -20.41 -3.07 -7.01
C GLU A 850 -19.29 -4.10 -7.30
N ILE A 851 -18.07 -3.88 -6.79
CA ILE A 851 -16.97 -4.84 -6.93
C ILE A 851 -17.37 -6.20 -6.30
N LEU A 852 -18.15 -6.20 -5.21
CA LEU A 852 -18.73 -7.41 -4.64
C LEU A 852 -19.60 -8.16 -5.67
N VAL A 853 -20.53 -7.48 -6.35
CA VAL A 853 -21.37 -8.11 -7.38
C VAL A 853 -20.51 -8.64 -8.53
N LYS A 854 -19.54 -7.86 -8.99
CA LYS A 854 -18.58 -8.30 -10.03
C LYS A 854 -17.84 -9.56 -9.60
N ARG A 855 -17.39 -9.65 -8.35
CA ARG A 855 -16.75 -10.86 -7.80
C ARG A 855 -17.67 -12.07 -7.85
N LEU A 856 -18.92 -11.93 -7.43
CA LEU A 856 -19.90 -13.02 -7.43
C LEU A 856 -20.21 -13.49 -8.86
N ARG A 857 -20.17 -12.59 -9.84
CA ARG A 857 -20.33 -12.90 -11.27
C ARG A 857 -19.05 -13.37 -11.97
N GLY A 858 -17.90 -13.35 -11.29
CA GLY A 858 -16.60 -13.64 -11.90
C GLY A 858 -16.12 -12.58 -12.91
N ASP A 859 -16.68 -11.37 -12.87
CA ASP A 859 -16.29 -10.26 -13.73
C ASP A 859 -14.94 -9.65 -13.28
N THR A 860 -13.97 -9.66 -14.18
CA THR A 860 -12.60 -9.13 -13.98
C THR A 860 -12.35 -7.83 -14.74
N SER A 861 -13.39 -7.22 -15.33
CA SER A 861 -13.30 -5.93 -16.02
C SER A 861 -12.86 -4.80 -15.09
N THR A 862 -12.27 -3.75 -15.67
CA THR A 862 -11.71 -2.62 -14.92
C THR A 862 -12.64 -1.41 -14.77
N GLY A 863 -13.69 -1.36 -15.60
CA GLY A 863 -14.66 -0.29 -15.60
C GLY A 863 -15.90 -0.57 -14.73
N PRO A 864 -16.77 0.44 -14.57
CA PRO A 864 -18.08 0.27 -13.94
C PRO A 864 -18.96 -0.72 -14.71
N GLY A 865 -19.94 -1.28 -14.01
CA GLY A 865 -20.95 -2.19 -14.54
C GLY A 865 -21.90 -1.52 -15.53
N ALA A 866 -22.65 -2.34 -16.27
CA ALA A 866 -23.66 -1.84 -17.20
C ALA A 866 -24.88 -1.29 -16.46
N GLU A 867 -25.36 -0.13 -16.89
CA GLU A 867 -26.57 0.53 -16.39
C GLU A 867 -27.78 0.22 -17.29
N PRO A 868 -28.94 -0.19 -16.74
CA PRO A 868 -29.15 -0.64 -15.37
C PRO A 868 -28.54 -2.03 -15.11
N LEU A 869 -28.35 -2.38 -13.84
CA LEU A 869 -27.89 -3.71 -13.46
C LEU A 869 -28.93 -4.76 -13.89
N VAL A 870 -28.51 -5.69 -14.75
CA VAL A 870 -29.34 -6.79 -15.25
C VAL A 870 -29.18 -8.01 -14.35
N ARG A 871 -30.29 -8.63 -13.97
CA ARG A 871 -30.33 -9.90 -13.21
C ARG A 871 -29.57 -11.01 -13.94
N THR A 872 -28.65 -11.66 -13.24
CA THR A 872 -27.89 -12.82 -13.76
C THR A 872 -28.20 -14.11 -13.00
N VAL A 873 -28.61 -14.02 -11.74
CA VAL A 873 -28.94 -15.19 -10.92
C VAL A 873 -30.31 -15.75 -11.32
N GLY A 874 -30.34 -17.06 -11.60
CA GLY A 874 -31.54 -17.78 -12.00
C GLY A 874 -31.85 -17.74 -13.51
N ARG A 875 -30.98 -17.17 -14.35
CA ARG A 875 -31.06 -17.33 -15.80
C ARG A 875 -30.32 -18.59 -16.26
N PRO A 876 -30.89 -19.41 -17.17
CA PRO A 876 -30.10 -20.38 -17.90
C PRO A 876 -29.01 -19.63 -18.68
N VAL A 877 -27.78 -20.09 -18.58
CA VAL A 877 -26.66 -19.56 -19.37
C VAL A 877 -26.99 -19.81 -20.85
N VAL A 878 -27.16 -18.73 -21.61
CA VAL A 878 -27.37 -18.80 -23.08
C VAL A 878 -26.04 -18.88 -23.79
#